data_AF-A0A4R0GRQ6-F1
#
_entry.id   AF-A0A4R0GRQ6-F1
#
_cell.length_a   1.000
_cell.length_b   1.000
_cell.length_c   1.000
_cell.angle_alpha   90.00
_cell.angle_beta   90.00
_cell.angle_gamma   90.00
#
_symmetry.space_group_name_H-M   'P 1'
#
loop_
_entity.id
_entity.type
_entity.pdbx_description
1 polymer ?
#
loop_
_entity_poly.entity_id
_entity_poly.type
_entity_poly.pdbx_seq_one_letter_code
_entity_poly.pdbx_strand_id
1 'polypeptide(L)'
;MRRFLMSAVLAVALVTGAAGVALAAPPAGPAPRPAAHGWSMTGGELTWRSDERVPMGAAAVEFWSGDRRLGRVRPHPDGRTFSLRLDGPVRLDELTVRAGGRRIDQPAPRSPRRAPPVTATPGPLPAGTVDPGIAGPYRHISGEYDLPAVKLPDFPEKVEMRAVVVAPRGASGARPLALFLHGRHGSCYRADVIVPLQWPCPPGSDPVPSHRGYLQAQRLLASQGYVTVSIAANGINAQDWEPEDGGAQARSALVRRHLGKWADWAGAGRAGAPAIVRAAPRADLSQVFLMGHSRGGEGVNRAAMDSLTPPLAANDGYPGRVRWAIRGMMLIGPTIYGHNPVPDVPSVTILPGCDGDVYDLPGQLYVDGTRGVSRSRALRSALYVVGANHNFFNTEWTPGQSVAPSEDDFLWSSGGEHDPVCSPGTPTRLTPAQQQNLGATYIAAAARLFVGGDDRIRPLLDGSGRRAPSADPARVFSHALGGNRTPLLAPDPSTGLSGGARICDQVSDDAQRSCLDPADHNALLAHFVPFWTVPEPGRYAAALSWSAAGRPIRLSPARPVTVAGARDLAMRVIVPPNTTGTRFDVSVVGVDGRRSRLGEVRIDGLPGTEHTTSYWAQEVRVPLRGAPARLAAIELTPRTVTGRAWLLDAWGWQPGTPDPSAPRLPRIDVDTLEVREGDSGAKTYEIPVTVTGGGDGVVRFFLFDEVASTQRSWLASVRPGQRTVRVPVEVVGDTVWNYTERHTLLAKAERGVVVGGYHGGLAVANDDPDPGVSIESSTVRATEGATLSWRFVTSAPTEVGIFAYFLPVAPADGVELSTTDVDPDWYAQNAYDPVEPSRPLSQTWLQPSVFIPPDAATGELTIPTVTDSLVEPDELVELHPYGVAGGPVLPEVLTGVVTDD
;
A
#
# COMPACT_ATOMS: atom_id res chain seq x y z
N MET A 1 -0.20 -80.18 20.44
CA MET A 1 -1.22 -80.85 21.28
C MET A 1 -2.33 -79.83 21.52
N ARG A 2 -3.53 -79.95 20.95
CA ARG A 2 -4.73 -80.57 21.59
C ARG A 2 -4.70 -80.39 23.12
N ARG A 3 -5.70 -79.85 23.84
CA ARG A 3 -7.13 -79.67 23.60
C ARG A 3 -7.73 -78.97 24.85
N PHE A 4 -8.67 -78.05 24.62
CA PHE A 4 -10.01 -77.91 25.22
C PHE A 4 -10.33 -77.56 26.70
N LEU A 5 -11.49 -76.88 26.78
CA LEU A 5 -12.55 -76.76 27.81
C LEU A 5 -12.47 -75.51 28.72
N MET A 6 -13.33 -74.49 28.48
CA MET A 6 -14.77 -74.35 28.85
C MET A 6 -14.92 -74.02 30.35
N SER A 7 -15.81 -73.16 30.85
CA SER A 7 -16.89 -72.30 30.34
C SER A 7 -17.25 -71.35 31.50
N ALA A 8 -17.40 -70.05 31.25
CA ALA A 8 -18.67 -69.31 31.21
C ALA A 8 -19.43 -69.15 32.55
N VAL A 9 -19.57 -67.89 32.99
CA VAL A 9 -20.75 -67.37 33.72
C VAL A 9 -21.16 -66.02 33.10
N LEU A 10 -22.35 -66.03 32.50
CA LEU A 10 -23.28 -64.93 32.14
C LEU A 10 -23.76 -64.21 33.42
N ALA A 11 -24.28 -62.99 33.48
CA ALA A 11 -24.81 -62.05 32.50
C ALA A 11 -25.03 -60.65 33.15
N VAL A 12 -24.79 -59.61 32.33
CA VAL A 12 -25.62 -58.41 32.05
C VAL A 12 -25.92 -57.38 33.16
N ALA A 13 -25.40 -56.17 32.95
CA ALA A 13 -26.13 -54.92 33.16
C ALA A 13 -25.96 -54.00 31.93
N LEU A 14 -27.07 -53.39 31.53
CA LEU A 14 -27.35 -52.66 30.29
C LEU A 14 -26.41 -51.47 29.97
N VAL A 15 -26.05 -51.35 28.69
CA VAL A 15 -25.76 -50.07 28.03
C VAL A 15 -26.65 -49.98 26.78
N THR A 16 -27.57 -49.02 26.77
CA THR A 16 -28.38 -48.65 25.63
C THR A 16 -27.51 -47.95 24.59
N GLY A 17 -27.16 -48.65 23.50
CA GLY A 17 -26.60 -48.05 22.30
C GLY A 17 -27.72 -47.43 21.47
N ALA A 18 -27.78 -46.10 21.43
CA ALA A 18 -28.46 -45.41 20.34
C ALA A 18 -27.49 -45.35 19.16
N ALA A 19 -27.84 -46.04 18.08
CA ALA A 19 -27.18 -45.86 16.79
C ALA A 19 -27.48 -44.43 16.30
N GLY A 20 -26.50 -43.53 16.50
CA GLY A 20 -26.49 -42.24 15.83
C GLY A 20 -26.26 -42.47 14.34
N VAL A 21 -27.22 -42.04 13.54
CA VAL A 21 -27.17 -42.07 12.07
C VAL A 21 -25.89 -41.38 11.63
N ALA A 22 -25.03 -42.09 10.91
CA ALA A 22 -23.93 -41.46 10.19
C ALA A 22 -24.55 -40.61 9.08
N LEU A 23 -24.69 -39.31 9.33
CA LEU A 23 -24.93 -38.34 8.27
C LEU A 23 -23.67 -38.34 7.41
N ALA A 24 -23.77 -38.91 6.21
CA ALA A 24 -22.79 -38.71 5.18
C ALA A 24 -22.60 -37.20 4.99
N ALA A 25 -21.35 -36.74 5.00
CA ALA A 25 -21.04 -35.40 4.56
C ALA A 25 -21.66 -35.23 3.15
N PRO A 26 -22.31 -34.09 2.85
CA PRO A 26 -22.80 -33.83 1.50
C PRO A 26 -21.63 -33.98 0.52
N PRO A 27 -21.87 -34.53 -0.68
CA PRO A 27 -20.83 -34.60 -1.70
C PRO A 27 -20.29 -33.19 -1.90
N ALA A 28 -18.95 -33.07 -1.92
CA ALA A 28 -18.32 -31.82 -2.33
C ALA A 28 -18.87 -31.46 -3.71
N GLY A 29 -19.55 -30.31 -3.81
CA GLY A 29 -19.98 -29.78 -5.10
C GLY A 29 -18.77 -29.64 -6.04
N PRO A 30 -18.97 -29.71 -7.36
CA PRO A 30 -17.88 -29.48 -8.30
C PRO A 30 -17.23 -28.13 -8.01
N ALA A 31 -15.90 -28.11 -7.99
CA ALA A 31 -15.16 -26.86 -7.84
C ALA A 31 -15.52 -25.94 -9.01
N PRO A 32 -16.00 -24.69 -8.76
CA PRO A 32 -16.18 -23.73 -9.84
C PRO A 32 -14.82 -23.53 -10.52
N ARG A 33 -14.73 -23.82 -11.82
CA ARG A 33 -13.55 -23.54 -12.65
C ARG A 33 -13.76 -22.21 -13.36
N PRO A 34 -12.68 -21.43 -13.53
CA PRO A 34 -12.79 -20.05 -13.93
C PRO A 34 -13.36 -19.95 -15.33
N ALA A 35 -14.39 -19.14 -15.47
CA ALA A 35 -14.63 -18.51 -16.75
C ALA A 35 -13.44 -17.55 -17.04
N ALA A 36 -13.22 -17.11 -18.30
CA ALA A 36 -12.13 -16.23 -18.76
C ALA A 36 -11.39 -15.39 -17.66
N HIS A 37 -10.07 -15.54 -17.58
CA HIS A 37 -9.19 -14.74 -16.71
C HIS A 37 -9.29 -14.94 -15.18
N GLY A 38 -9.85 -16.06 -14.71
CA GLY A 38 -9.71 -16.47 -13.31
C GLY A 38 -10.77 -15.94 -12.36
N TRP A 39 -11.72 -15.14 -12.82
CA TRP A 39 -12.80 -14.65 -11.97
C TRP A 39 -13.87 -15.75 -11.73
N SER A 40 -14.65 -15.60 -10.67
CA SER A 40 -15.91 -16.31 -10.44
C SER A 40 -16.78 -15.48 -9.50
N MET A 41 -18.06 -15.78 -9.43
CA MET A 41 -18.97 -15.08 -8.53
C MET A 41 -19.90 -16.09 -7.87
N THR A 42 -20.00 -16.06 -6.54
CA THR A 42 -20.82 -17.03 -5.79
C THR A 42 -21.40 -16.34 -4.55
N GLY A 43 -22.73 -16.35 -4.40
CA GLY A 43 -23.42 -15.90 -3.18
C GLY A 43 -23.09 -14.46 -2.72
N GLY A 44 -23.02 -13.49 -3.63
CA GLY A 44 -22.68 -12.10 -3.31
C GLY A 44 -21.17 -11.80 -3.23
N GLU A 45 -20.32 -12.82 -3.36
CA GLU A 45 -18.87 -12.70 -3.28
C GLU A 45 -18.24 -12.80 -4.68
N LEU A 46 -17.69 -11.68 -5.16
CA LEU A 46 -16.82 -11.63 -6.33
C LEU A 46 -15.49 -12.28 -5.96
N THR A 47 -15.09 -13.29 -6.70
CA THR A 47 -13.87 -14.05 -6.44
C THR A 47 -12.97 -14.00 -7.64
N TRP A 48 -11.68 -13.85 -7.42
CA TRP A 48 -10.66 -14.08 -8.44
C TRP A 48 -9.70 -15.15 -7.95
N ARG A 49 -9.43 -16.12 -8.81
CA ARG A 49 -8.46 -17.18 -8.61
C ARG A 49 -7.38 -17.05 -9.67
N SER A 50 -6.18 -16.73 -9.24
CA SER A 50 -5.00 -16.76 -10.09
C SER A 50 -4.58 -18.20 -10.40
N ASP A 51 -4.07 -18.44 -11.61
CA ASP A 51 -3.49 -19.72 -12.02
C ASP A 51 -2.25 -20.05 -11.18
N GLU A 52 -1.44 -19.03 -10.90
CA GLU A 52 -0.26 -19.09 -10.08
C GLU A 52 -0.53 -18.54 -8.68
N ARG A 53 0.35 -18.89 -7.75
CA ARG A 53 0.24 -18.36 -6.40
C ARG A 53 0.64 -16.89 -6.42
N VAL A 54 -0.23 -16.01 -5.97
CA VAL A 54 0.10 -14.60 -5.76
C VAL A 54 0.93 -14.48 -4.48
N PRO A 55 2.18 -14.01 -4.57
CA PRO A 55 3.05 -13.86 -3.42
C PRO A 55 2.45 -12.96 -2.35
N MET A 56 2.70 -13.33 -1.10
CA MET A 56 2.32 -12.49 0.03
C MET A 56 3.31 -11.33 0.17
N GLY A 57 3.00 -10.23 -0.49
CA GLY A 57 3.73 -8.97 -0.43
C GLY A 57 3.03 -7.88 0.40
N ALA A 58 3.63 -6.71 0.49
CA ALA A 58 2.99 -5.50 0.99
C ALA A 58 1.93 -4.92 0.06
N ALA A 59 2.10 -4.97 -1.27
CA ALA A 59 1.03 -4.55 -2.18
C ALA A 59 -0.24 -5.38 -1.93
N ALA A 60 -1.33 -4.71 -1.54
CA ALA A 60 -2.62 -5.39 -1.37
C ALA A 60 -3.17 -5.75 -2.76
N VAL A 61 -3.82 -6.91 -2.86
CA VAL A 61 -4.63 -7.23 -4.04
C VAL A 61 -5.91 -6.41 -3.97
N GLU A 62 -6.28 -5.82 -5.09
CA GLU A 62 -7.39 -4.90 -5.23
C GLU A 62 -8.23 -5.32 -6.43
N PHE A 63 -9.54 -5.28 -6.26
CA PHE A 63 -10.48 -5.45 -7.36
C PHE A 63 -10.95 -4.07 -7.80
N TRP A 64 -10.94 -3.85 -9.11
CA TRP A 64 -11.30 -2.60 -9.74
C TRP A 64 -12.34 -2.85 -10.82
N SER A 65 -13.22 -1.89 -11.04
CA SER A 65 -14.16 -1.82 -12.14
C SER A 65 -13.98 -0.44 -12.78
N GLY A 66 -13.38 -0.42 -13.96
CA GLY A 66 -12.87 0.81 -14.58
C GLY A 66 -11.80 1.48 -13.71
N ASP A 67 -12.03 2.75 -13.35
CA ASP A 67 -11.17 3.54 -12.47
C ASP A 67 -11.65 3.57 -11.01
N ARG A 68 -12.64 2.73 -10.65
CA ARG A 68 -13.14 2.61 -9.29
C ARG A 68 -12.62 1.34 -8.63
N ARG A 69 -11.94 1.49 -7.49
CA ARG A 69 -11.64 0.36 -6.60
C ARG A 69 -12.94 -0.11 -5.93
N LEU A 70 -13.22 -1.40 -6.01
CA LEU A 70 -14.50 -1.99 -5.56
C LEU A 70 -14.57 -2.22 -4.04
N GLY A 71 -13.43 -2.34 -3.37
CA GLY A 71 -13.39 -2.52 -1.93
C GLY A 71 -12.16 -3.26 -1.42
N ARG A 72 -12.31 -3.86 -0.25
CA ARG A 72 -11.26 -4.64 0.42
C ARG A 72 -11.36 -6.11 0.07
N VAL A 73 -10.41 -6.54 -0.75
CA VAL A 73 -10.30 -7.94 -1.15
C VAL A 73 -9.75 -8.77 0.00
N ARG A 74 -10.49 -9.81 0.39
CA ARG A 74 -10.08 -10.87 1.31
C ARG A 74 -9.21 -11.89 0.57
N PRO A 75 -7.92 -12.02 0.90
CA PRO A 75 -7.11 -13.11 0.38
C PRO A 75 -7.44 -14.42 1.11
N HIS A 76 -7.46 -15.54 0.40
CA HIS A 76 -7.68 -16.88 0.97
C HIS A 76 -6.36 -17.57 1.33
N PRO A 77 -6.36 -18.54 2.26
CA PRO A 77 -5.13 -19.22 2.71
C PRO A 77 -4.37 -19.99 1.62
N ASP A 78 -4.98 -20.28 0.47
CA ASP A 78 -4.31 -20.96 -0.63
C ASP A 78 -3.33 -20.05 -1.41
N GLY A 79 -3.41 -18.73 -1.18
CA GLY A 79 -2.59 -17.72 -1.87
C GLY A 79 -2.90 -17.58 -3.35
N ARG A 80 -4.03 -18.11 -3.82
CA ARG A 80 -4.50 -18.01 -5.21
C ARG A 80 -5.86 -17.34 -5.31
N THR A 81 -6.71 -17.59 -4.32
CA THR A 81 -8.07 -17.10 -4.29
C THR A 81 -8.16 -15.80 -3.49
N PHE A 82 -8.87 -14.85 -4.05
CA PHE A 82 -9.11 -13.51 -3.54
C PHE A 82 -10.59 -13.24 -3.68
N SER A 83 -11.23 -12.67 -2.67
CA SER A 83 -12.67 -12.50 -2.69
C SER A 83 -13.12 -11.18 -2.11
N LEU A 84 -14.18 -10.61 -2.65
CA LEU A 84 -14.74 -9.34 -2.23
C LEU A 84 -16.26 -9.49 -2.25
N ARG A 85 -16.91 -9.24 -1.12
CA ARG A 85 -18.36 -9.11 -1.11
C ARG A 85 -18.72 -7.78 -1.78
N LEU A 86 -19.62 -7.82 -2.76
CA LEU A 86 -20.07 -6.60 -3.44
C LEU A 86 -21.18 -5.94 -2.62
N ASP A 87 -20.97 -4.67 -2.33
CA ASP A 87 -21.90 -3.82 -1.56
C ASP A 87 -22.83 -2.99 -2.49
N GLY A 88 -22.78 -3.19 -3.81
CA GLY A 88 -23.58 -2.47 -4.80
C GLY A 88 -23.35 -2.94 -6.24
N PRO A 89 -23.98 -2.31 -7.24
CA PRO A 89 -23.80 -2.66 -8.65
C PRO A 89 -22.35 -2.39 -9.12
N VAL A 90 -21.84 -3.28 -9.97
CA VAL A 90 -20.47 -3.25 -10.50
C VAL A 90 -20.48 -3.54 -12.00
N ARG A 91 -19.67 -2.80 -12.77
CA ARG A 91 -19.42 -3.12 -14.18
C ARG A 91 -18.45 -4.29 -14.28
N LEU A 92 -19.01 -5.49 -14.44
CA LEU A 92 -18.25 -6.75 -14.44
C LEU A 92 -17.36 -6.91 -15.69
N ASP A 93 -17.67 -6.19 -16.77
CA ASP A 93 -16.86 -6.08 -18.00
C ASP A 93 -15.55 -5.33 -17.83
N GLU A 94 -15.48 -4.44 -16.84
CA GLU A 94 -14.31 -3.60 -16.60
C GLU A 94 -13.46 -4.13 -15.43
N LEU A 95 -13.67 -5.38 -15.03
CA LEU A 95 -12.95 -5.98 -13.91
C LEU A 95 -11.46 -6.10 -14.19
N THR A 96 -10.67 -5.56 -13.27
CA THR A 96 -9.22 -5.74 -13.24
C THR A 96 -8.77 -6.08 -11.84
N VAL A 97 -7.79 -6.97 -11.72
CA VAL A 97 -7.12 -7.23 -10.44
C VAL A 97 -5.83 -6.46 -10.46
N ARG A 98 -5.64 -5.59 -9.47
CA ARG A 98 -4.41 -4.81 -9.34
C ARG A 98 -3.69 -5.14 -8.03
N ALA A 99 -2.38 -5.02 -8.03
CA ALA A 99 -1.59 -5.01 -6.81
C ALA A 99 -0.57 -3.87 -6.93
N GLY A 100 -0.69 -2.83 -6.10
CA GLY A 100 0.18 -1.64 -6.12
C GLY A 100 0.00 -0.69 -7.32
N GLY A 101 -1.06 -0.85 -8.13
CA GLY A 101 -1.28 -0.12 -9.40
C GLY A 101 -1.17 -0.94 -10.71
N ARG A 102 -0.67 -2.17 -10.65
CA ARG A 102 -0.33 -3.07 -11.77
C ARG A 102 -1.41 -4.11 -11.89
N ARG A 103 -1.91 -4.28 -13.11
CA ARG A 103 -2.84 -5.35 -13.46
C ARG A 103 -2.16 -6.73 -13.37
N ILE A 104 -2.75 -7.67 -12.63
CA ILE A 104 -2.19 -9.02 -12.39
C ILE A 104 -3.10 -10.17 -12.85
N ASP A 105 -4.31 -9.88 -13.32
CA ASP A 105 -5.25 -10.86 -13.89
C ASP A 105 -5.00 -11.16 -15.37
N GLN A 106 -4.11 -10.41 -16.03
CA GLN A 106 -3.71 -10.61 -17.41
C GLN A 106 -2.22 -10.31 -17.60
N PRO A 107 -1.54 -10.95 -18.58
CA PRO A 107 -0.19 -10.56 -18.97
C PRO A 107 -0.15 -9.08 -19.37
N ALA A 108 0.93 -8.39 -19.02
CA ALA A 108 1.09 -6.99 -19.43
C ALA A 108 1.04 -6.90 -20.96
N PRO A 109 0.25 -5.97 -21.55
CA PRO A 109 0.24 -5.79 -22.99
C PRO A 109 1.64 -5.40 -23.44
N ARG A 110 2.18 -6.11 -24.44
CA ARG A 110 3.49 -5.80 -25.02
C ARG A 110 3.46 -4.37 -25.55
N SER A 111 4.26 -3.50 -24.94
CA SER A 111 4.35 -2.11 -25.38
C SER A 111 4.82 -2.08 -26.84
N PRO A 112 4.05 -1.51 -27.79
CA PRO A 112 4.47 -1.43 -29.20
C PRO A 112 5.66 -0.46 -29.39
N ARG A 113 6.00 0.33 -28.36
CA ARG A 113 7.18 1.18 -28.33
C ARG A 113 8.38 0.40 -27.84
N ARG A 114 9.40 0.29 -28.70
CA ARG A 114 10.74 -0.15 -28.30
C ARG A 114 11.24 0.79 -27.20
N ALA A 115 11.41 0.27 -25.98
CA ALA A 115 11.95 1.04 -24.87
C ALA A 115 13.29 1.68 -25.31
N PRO A 116 13.53 2.97 -24.99
CA PRO A 116 14.82 3.58 -25.27
C PRO A 116 15.92 2.74 -24.59
N PRO A 117 17.09 2.58 -25.24
CA PRO A 117 18.14 1.75 -24.69
C PRO A 117 18.50 2.23 -23.28
N VAL A 118 18.47 1.30 -22.32
CA VAL A 118 18.91 1.56 -20.96
C VAL A 118 20.36 2.03 -20.99
N THR A 119 20.59 3.22 -20.46
CA THR A 119 21.94 3.76 -20.35
C THR A 119 22.74 2.99 -19.30
N ALA A 120 24.07 2.95 -19.48
CA ALA A 120 24.97 2.30 -18.53
C ALA A 120 24.76 2.77 -17.08
N THR A 121 24.94 1.85 -16.12
CA THR A 121 24.92 2.13 -14.68
C THR A 121 25.73 3.39 -14.38
N PRO A 122 25.17 4.38 -13.65
CA PRO A 122 25.89 5.59 -13.29
C PRO A 122 27.23 5.25 -12.63
N GLY A 123 28.24 6.11 -12.83
CA GLY A 123 29.52 5.96 -12.12
C GLY A 123 29.34 6.06 -10.60
N PRO A 124 30.28 5.51 -9.80
CA PRO A 124 30.23 5.67 -8.36
C PRO A 124 30.38 7.15 -7.98
N LEU A 125 29.57 7.61 -7.03
CA LEU A 125 29.74 8.93 -6.43
C LEU A 125 31.07 9.01 -5.65
N PRO A 126 31.59 10.21 -5.37
CA PRO A 126 32.74 10.35 -4.48
C PRO A 126 32.48 9.71 -3.10
N ALA A 127 33.49 9.06 -2.55
CA ALA A 127 33.39 8.47 -1.21
C ALA A 127 33.14 9.54 -0.14
N GLY A 128 32.35 9.18 0.88
CA GLY A 128 32.24 9.93 2.11
C GLY A 128 33.53 9.90 2.93
N THR A 129 33.63 10.78 3.92
CA THR A 129 34.80 10.87 4.80
C THR A 129 34.80 9.83 5.92
N VAL A 130 33.65 9.18 6.15
CA VAL A 130 33.46 8.14 7.15
C VAL A 130 32.69 7.00 6.48
N ASP A 131 33.12 5.77 6.74
CA ASP A 131 32.40 4.57 6.31
C ASP A 131 31.65 3.94 7.50
N PRO A 132 30.31 3.99 7.52
CA PRO A 132 29.52 3.42 8.60
C PRO A 132 29.42 1.88 8.57
N GLY A 133 29.82 1.23 7.47
CA GLY A 133 29.80 -0.23 7.36
C GLY A 133 30.97 -0.92 8.09
N ILE A 134 31.94 -0.16 8.58
CA ILE A 134 33.08 -0.70 9.33
C ILE A 134 32.64 -1.13 10.73
N ALA A 135 32.98 -2.36 11.10
CA ALA A 135 32.73 -2.89 12.43
C ALA A 135 33.42 -2.07 13.53
N GLY A 136 32.73 -1.90 14.66
CA GLY A 136 33.31 -1.26 15.83
C GLY A 136 34.15 -2.23 16.69
N PRO A 137 34.67 -1.77 17.83
CA PRO A 137 35.62 -2.53 18.64
C PRO A 137 34.99 -3.66 19.46
N TYR A 138 33.66 -3.70 19.60
CA TYR A 138 33.00 -4.67 20.49
C TYR A 138 32.79 -6.01 19.80
N ARG A 139 33.10 -7.10 20.52
CA ARG A 139 32.51 -8.41 20.21
C ARG A 139 31.03 -8.40 20.59
N HIS A 140 30.22 -9.31 20.06
CA HIS A 140 28.80 -9.39 20.38
C HIS A 140 28.43 -10.66 21.19
N ILE A 141 27.26 -10.59 21.82
CA ILE A 141 26.48 -11.72 22.31
C ILE A 141 25.13 -11.73 21.61
N SER A 142 24.54 -12.91 21.47
CA SER A 142 23.25 -13.10 20.82
C SER A 142 22.38 -14.08 21.60
N GLY A 143 21.08 -13.91 21.50
CA GLY A 143 20.09 -14.79 22.10
C GLY A 143 18.69 -14.27 21.83
N GLU A 144 17.69 -15.04 22.23
CA GLU A 144 16.29 -14.74 21.97
C GLU A 144 15.51 -14.61 23.26
N TYR A 145 14.36 -13.96 23.17
CA TYR A 145 13.32 -14.08 24.19
C TYR A 145 11.98 -14.37 23.53
N ASP A 146 11.15 -15.05 24.29
CA ASP A 146 9.75 -15.29 23.97
C ASP A 146 8.92 -14.97 25.21
N LEU A 147 7.95 -14.07 25.06
CA LEU A 147 7.09 -13.61 26.15
C LEU A 147 5.64 -14.02 25.84
N PRO A 148 4.74 -14.00 26.84
CA PRO A 148 3.32 -14.25 26.58
C PRO A 148 2.77 -13.37 25.45
N ALA A 149 2.04 -14.00 24.52
CA ALA A 149 1.38 -13.34 23.40
C ALA A 149 0.37 -12.29 23.87
N VAL A 150 0.17 -11.24 23.08
CA VAL A 150 -0.64 -10.08 23.43
C VAL A 150 -1.84 -9.94 22.50
N LYS A 151 -2.99 -9.55 23.05
CA LYS A 151 -4.16 -9.13 22.27
C LYS A 151 -3.95 -7.67 21.85
N LEU A 152 -4.14 -7.39 20.56
CA LEU A 152 -4.16 -6.05 20.00
C LEU A 152 -5.60 -5.68 19.60
N PRO A 153 -5.97 -4.39 19.58
CA PRO A 153 -7.22 -3.93 18.97
C PRO A 153 -7.31 -4.44 17.53
N ASP A 154 -8.53 -4.75 17.06
CA ASP A 154 -8.85 -5.17 15.68
C ASP A 154 -8.21 -6.48 15.18
N PHE A 155 -7.53 -7.23 16.06
CA PHE A 155 -6.90 -8.51 15.70
C PHE A 155 -7.54 -9.63 16.50
N PRO A 156 -8.29 -10.58 15.86
CA PRO A 156 -9.00 -11.64 16.58
C PRO A 156 -8.06 -12.53 17.42
N GLU A 157 -6.90 -12.90 16.87
CA GLU A 157 -5.90 -13.74 17.53
C GLU A 157 -4.80 -12.93 18.22
N LYS A 158 -4.26 -13.49 19.30
CA LYS A 158 -3.11 -12.89 20.00
C LYS A 158 -1.86 -12.98 19.13
N VAL A 159 -1.07 -11.90 19.13
CA VAL A 159 0.20 -11.83 18.39
C VAL A 159 1.38 -12.13 19.31
N GLU A 160 2.44 -12.69 18.75
CA GLU A 160 3.65 -13.06 19.47
C GLU A 160 4.40 -11.85 20.05
N MET A 161 5.12 -12.08 21.15
CA MET A 161 6.07 -11.13 21.75
C MET A 161 7.47 -11.74 21.75
N ARG A 162 7.96 -12.08 20.55
CA ARG A 162 9.24 -12.77 20.33
C ARG A 162 10.26 -11.85 19.67
N ALA A 163 11.54 -12.00 20.04
CA ALA A 163 12.61 -11.26 19.39
C ALA A 163 13.99 -11.93 19.48
N VAL A 164 14.85 -11.58 18.53
CA VAL A 164 16.30 -11.85 18.58
C VAL A 164 17.06 -10.60 19.01
N VAL A 165 17.95 -10.77 19.98
CA VAL A 165 18.77 -9.71 20.57
C VAL A 165 20.22 -9.94 20.21
N VAL A 166 20.89 -8.88 19.73
CA VAL A 166 22.35 -8.86 19.55
C VAL A 166 22.89 -7.62 20.25
N ALA A 167 23.84 -7.79 21.16
CA ALA A 167 24.34 -6.72 22.00
C ALA A 167 25.87 -6.76 22.13
N PRO A 168 26.53 -5.61 22.38
CA PRO A 168 27.96 -5.56 22.65
C PRO A 168 28.30 -6.33 23.93
N ARG A 169 29.33 -7.17 23.85
CA ARG A 169 29.89 -7.89 24.99
C ARG A 169 30.79 -6.95 25.78
N GLY A 170 30.54 -6.81 27.08
CA GLY A 170 31.43 -6.10 28.00
C GLY A 170 31.48 -4.58 27.84
N ALA A 171 30.56 -3.96 27.08
CA ALA A 171 30.46 -2.51 27.03
C ALA A 171 29.96 -1.96 28.37
N SER A 172 30.66 -0.95 28.91
CA SER A 172 30.27 -0.26 30.14
C SER A 172 29.17 0.77 29.90
N GLY A 173 28.35 1.03 30.93
CA GLY A 173 27.29 2.04 30.91
C GLY A 173 26.03 1.62 30.15
N ALA A 174 25.05 2.52 30.13
CA ALA A 174 23.86 2.35 29.30
C ALA A 174 24.19 2.57 27.82
N ARG A 175 23.59 1.78 26.94
CA ARG A 175 23.87 1.78 25.49
C ARG A 175 22.59 2.07 24.71
N PRO A 176 22.65 2.81 23.59
CA PRO A 176 21.46 3.06 22.79
C PRO A 176 20.78 1.77 22.33
N LEU A 177 19.45 1.80 22.23
CA LEU A 177 18.63 0.67 21.79
C LEU A 177 18.21 0.85 20.33
N ALA A 178 18.50 -0.13 19.49
CA ALA A 178 18.01 -0.19 18.12
C ALA A 178 16.96 -1.32 18.01
N LEU A 179 15.71 -0.97 17.72
CA LEU A 179 14.62 -1.93 17.53
C LEU A 179 14.30 -2.08 16.04
N PHE A 180 14.22 -3.31 15.57
CA PHE A 180 13.96 -3.67 14.18
C PHE A 180 12.60 -4.36 14.09
N LEU A 181 11.81 -3.99 13.08
CA LEU A 181 10.53 -4.60 12.76
C LEU A 181 10.52 -5.04 11.29
N HIS A 182 10.39 -6.35 11.06
CA HIS A 182 10.21 -6.87 9.70
C HIS A 182 8.83 -6.51 9.13
N GLY A 183 8.72 -6.62 7.82
CA GLY A 183 7.50 -6.32 7.08
C GLY A 183 6.54 -7.50 6.90
N ARG A 184 5.58 -7.30 5.99
CA ARG A 184 4.64 -8.34 5.58
C ARG A 184 5.35 -9.35 4.68
N HIS A 185 5.22 -10.61 5.06
CA HIS A 185 5.70 -11.77 4.33
C HIS A 185 4.96 -13.00 4.90
N GLY A 186 5.16 -14.19 4.31
CA GLY A 186 4.56 -15.44 4.78
C GLY A 186 4.62 -15.58 6.31
N SER A 187 3.49 -15.92 6.95
CA SER A 187 3.40 -16.03 8.42
C SER A 187 3.93 -17.37 8.92
N CYS A 188 3.58 -18.46 8.24
CA CYS A 188 3.97 -19.83 8.57
C CYS A 188 4.46 -20.58 7.32
N TYR A 189 5.16 -21.70 7.51
CA TYR A 189 5.61 -22.57 6.44
C TYR A 189 5.60 -24.04 6.88
N ARG A 190 5.46 -24.95 5.92
CA ARG A 190 5.57 -26.40 6.11
C ARG A 190 6.36 -26.97 4.95
N ALA A 191 7.50 -27.60 5.25
CA ALA A 191 8.44 -28.07 4.23
C ALA A 191 8.78 -26.96 3.22
N ASP A 192 8.50 -27.19 1.94
CA ASP A 192 8.75 -26.29 0.82
C ASP A 192 7.56 -25.37 0.48
N VAL A 193 6.53 -25.31 1.33
CA VAL A 193 5.32 -24.51 1.08
C VAL A 193 5.11 -23.45 2.17
N ILE A 194 4.85 -22.21 1.74
CA ILE A 194 4.38 -21.14 2.64
C ILE A 194 2.90 -21.38 2.98
N VAL A 195 2.55 -21.27 4.25
CA VAL A 195 1.18 -21.29 4.78
C VAL A 195 0.85 -19.87 5.24
N PRO A 196 0.24 -19.04 4.37
CA PRO A 196 -0.01 -17.63 4.65
C PRO A 196 -1.32 -17.48 5.44
N LEU A 197 -1.55 -16.30 6.03
CA LEU A 197 -2.86 -15.87 6.55
C LEU A 197 -3.46 -16.73 7.67
N GLN A 198 -2.65 -17.59 8.30
CA GLN A 198 -3.07 -18.41 9.44
C GLN A 198 -2.22 -18.08 10.66
N TRP A 199 -2.88 -17.93 11.79
CA TRP A 199 -2.26 -17.70 13.08
C TRP A 199 -3.16 -18.18 14.23
N PRO A 200 -2.62 -18.83 15.28
CA PRO A 200 -1.26 -19.40 15.37
C PRO A 200 -0.95 -20.37 14.22
N CYS A 201 0.33 -20.66 13.99
CA CYS A 201 0.70 -21.59 12.92
C CYS A 201 0.01 -22.96 13.10
N PRO A 202 -0.64 -23.51 12.05
CA PRO A 202 -1.30 -24.80 12.12
C PRO A 202 -0.35 -25.92 12.59
N PRO A 203 -0.87 -26.99 13.22
CA PRO A 203 -0.06 -28.15 13.61
C PRO A 203 0.81 -28.66 12.46
N GLY A 204 2.10 -28.94 12.74
CA GLY A 204 3.06 -29.38 11.72
C GLY A 204 3.50 -28.28 10.75
N SER A 205 3.32 -27.00 11.10
CA SER A 205 3.93 -25.86 10.41
C SER A 205 4.68 -24.99 11.42
N ASP A 206 5.68 -24.26 10.95
CA ASP A 206 6.53 -23.39 11.76
C ASP A 206 6.34 -21.93 11.35
N PRO A 207 6.52 -20.97 12.29
CA PRO A 207 6.50 -19.55 11.94
C PRO A 207 7.73 -19.20 11.09
N VAL A 208 7.54 -18.41 10.03
CA VAL A 208 8.65 -17.92 9.21
C VAL A 208 9.55 -17.02 10.06
N PRO A 209 10.86 -17.27 10.19
CA PRO A 209 11.71 -16.56 11.13
C PRO A 209 12.13 -15.15 10.66
N SER A 210 11.25 -14.38 10.00
CA SER A 210 11.50 -13.08 9.37
C SER A 210 12.30 -12.09 10.23
N HIS A 211 12.10 -12.09 11.55
CA HIS A 211 12.84 -11.25 12.49
C HIS A 211 14.35 -11.55 12.59
N ARG A 212 14.80 -12.74 12.19
CA ARG A 212 16.24 -13.12 12.13
C ARG A 212 16.95 -12.59 10.88
N GLY A 213 16.20 -12.11 9.90
CA GLY A 213 16.70 -11.60 8.62
C GLY A 213 17.74 -10.49 8.66
N TYR A 214 17.84 -9.78 9.79
CA TYR A 214 18.68 -8.60 9.95
C TYR A 214 19.92 -8.84 10.83
N LEU A 215 20.26 -10.10 11.13
CA LEU A 215 21.37 -10.44 12.02
C LEU A 215 22.69 -9.78 11.62
N GLN A 216 22.96 -9.61 10.32
CA GLN A 216 24.15 -8.90 9.86
C GLN A 216 24.17 -7.43 10.32
N ALA A 217 23.07 -6.69 10.09
CA ALA A 217 22.94 -5.30 10.51
C ALA A 217 22.97 -5.18 12.05
N GLN A 218 22.32 -6.11 12.75
CA GLN A 218 22.35 -6.18 14.22
C GLN A 218 23.77 -6.40 14.75
N ARG A 219 24.55 -7.30 14.14
CA ARG A 219 25.96 -7.56 14.52
C ARG A 219 26.84 -6.34 14.25
N LEU A 220 26.65 -5.64 13.13
CA LEU A 220 27.36 -4.41 12.82
C LEU A 220 27.08 -3.34 13.90
N LEU A 221 25.81 -3.05 14.16
CA LEU A 221 25.42 -2.10 15.20
C LEU A 221 25.91 -2.52 16.59
N ALA A 222 25.81 -3.81 16.95
CA ALA A 222 26.32 -4.31 18.23
C ALA A 222 27.83 -4.13 18.35
N SER A 223 28.59 -4.36 17.27
CA SER A 223 30.05 -4.10 17.25
C SER A 223 30.38 -2.61 17.45
N GLN A 224 29.49 -1.72 16.99
CA GLN A 224 29.54 -0.27 17.19
C GLN A 224 28.95 0.17 18.54
N GLY A 225 28.47 -0.80 19.33
CA GLY A 225 28.05 -0.63 20.72
C GLY A 225 26.57 -0.29 20.91
N TYR A 226 25.69 -0.65 19.99
CA TYR A 226 24.23 -0.57 20.18
C TYR A 226 23.69 -1.87 20.76
N VAL A 227 22.73 -1.81 21.67
CA VAL A 227 21.90 -2.98 21.98
C VAL A 227 20.84 -3.08 20.90
N THR A 228 20.75 -4.21 20.20
CA THR A 228 19.79 -4.39 19.11
C THR A 228 18.75 -5.45 19.46
N VAL A 229 17.52 -5.25 19.01
CA VAL A 229 16.41 -6.19 19.17
C VAL A 229 15.58 -6.21 17.89
N SER A 230 15.39 -7.37 17.29
CA SER A 230 14.57 -7.56 16.09
C SER A 230 13.36 -8.42 16.43
N ILE A 231 12.17 -7.85 16.31
CA ILE A 231 10.91 -8.42 16.80
C ILE A 231 10.14 -9.14 15.70
N ALA A 232 9.44 -10.21 16.06
CA ALA A 232 8.54 -10.95 15.17
C ALA A 232 7.15 -10.30 15.12
N ALA A 233 6.49 -10.36 13.95
CA ALA A 233 5.17 -9.80 13.70
C ALA A 233 4.34 -10.65 12.71
N ASN A 234 4.57 -11.97 12.68
CA ASN A 234 3.85 -12.91 11.82
C ASN A 234 2.38 -13.02 12.21
N GLY A 235 2.05 -12.93 13.50
CA GLY A 235 0.66 -12.89 13.95
C GLY A 235 -0.09 -11.67 13.42
N ILE A 236 0.61 -10.54 13.19
CA ILE A 236 0.03 -9.39 12.50
C ILE A 236 -0.11 -9.71 11.00
N ASN A 237 0.95 -10.21 10.34
CA ASN A 237 0.91 -10.54 8.90
C ASN A 237 -0.24 -11.49 8.52
N ALA A 238 -0.63 -12.38 9.43
CA ALA A 238 -1.70 -13.34 9.16
C ALA A 238 -3.11 -12.73 9.18
N GLN A 239 -3.27 -11.56 9.79
CA GLN A 239 -4.56 -10.93 10.08
C GLN A 239 -4.68 -9.51 9.50
N ASP A 240 -3.60 -8.94 8.96
CA ASP A 240 -3.52 -7.55 8.49
C ASP A 240 -4.24 -7.26 7.16
N TRP A 241 -5.03 -8.22 6.68
CA TRP A 241 -5.97 -8.06 5.55
C TRP A 241 -7.32 -7.50 5.98
N GLU A 242 -7.65 -7.54 7.28
CA GLU A 242 -8.94 -7.05 7.82
C GLU A 242 -8.89 -5.56 8.22
N PRO A 243 -7.90 -5.07 8.99
CA PRO A 243 -7.86 -3.65 9.41
C PRO A 243 -7.56 -2.66 8.29
N GLU A 244 -8.23 -1.50 8.33
CA GLU A 244 -8.18 -0.44 7.31
C GLU A 244 -6.75 0.03 6.96
N ASP A 245 -5.90 0.12 7.98
CA ASP A 245 -4.52 0.63 7.89
C ASP A 245 -3.47 -0.44 7.55
N GLY A 246 -3.88 -1.65 7.15
CA GLY A 246 -2.97 -2.75 6.83
C GLY A 246 -2.12 -3.23 8.01
N GLY A 247 -2.58 -2.99 9.25
CA GLY A 247 -1.93 -3.40 10.49
C GLY A 247 -0.93 -2.38 11.04
N ALA A 248 -0.89 -1.14 10.53
CA ALA A 248 0.06 -0.12 10.98
C ALA A 248 -0.08 0.22 12.47
N GLN A 249 -1.31 0.37 12.97
CA GLN A 249 -1.62 0.63 14.38
C GLN A 249 -1.24 -0.57 15.27
N ALA A 250 -1.52 -1.79 14.82
CA ALA A 250 -1.12 -3.01 15.53
C ALA A 250 0.41 -3.16 15.62
N ARG A 251 1.13 -2.85 14.53
CA ARG A 251 2.60 -2.83 14.51
C ARG A 251 3.17 -1.77 15.45
N SER A 252 2.56 -0.58 15.48
CA SER A 252 2.91 0.46 16.44
C SER A 252 2.73 -0.02 17.89
N ALA A 253 1.57 -0.59 18.21
CA ALA A 253 1.28 -1.14 19.52
C ALA A 253 2.29 -2.22 19.93
N LEU A 254 2.64 -3.13 19.00
CA LEU A 254 3.63 -4.18 19.23
C LEU A 254 5.03 -3.60 19.53
N VAL A 255 5.51 -2.66 18.71
CA VAL A 255 6.78 -1.95 18.94
C VAL A 255 6.78 -1.27 20.32
N ARG A 256 5.73 -0.52 20.64
CA ARG A 256 5.61 0.21 21.92
C ARG A 256 5.51 -0.73 23.11
N ARG A 257 4.89 -1.91 22.97
CA ARG A 257 4.90 -2.97 24.00
C ARG A 257 6.30 -3.53 24.24
N HIS A 258 7.08 -3.80 23.20
CA HIS A 258 8.47 -4.20 23.34
C HIS A 258 9.33 -3.11 24.00
N LEU A 259 9.20 -1.85 23.56
CA LEU A 259 9.88 -0.72 24.20
C LEU A 259 9.48 -0.55 25.68
N GLY A 260 8.21 -0.79 26.01
CA GLY A 260 7.74 -0.84 27.39
C GLY A 260 8.46 -1.89 28.24
N LYS A 261 8.65 -3.12 27.71
CA LYS A 261 9.43 -4.16 28.39
C LYS A 261 10.91 -3.79 28.53
N TRP A 262 11.52 -3.22 27.49
CA TRP A 262 12.90 -2.75 27.56
C TRP A 262 13.07 -1.62 28.58
N ALA A 263 12.10 -0.71 28.71
CA ALA A 263 12.09 0.31 29.75
C ALA A 263 12.01 -0.30 31.16
N ASP A 264 11.22 -1.36 31.36
CA ASP A 264 11.19 -2.10 32.63
C ASP A 264 12.54 -2.78 32.93
N TRP A 265 13.12 -3.45 31.93
CA TRP A 265 14.38 -4.19 32.06
C TRP A 265 15.63 -3.31 32.16
N ALA A 266 15.53 -2.05 31.74
CA ALA A 266 16.57 -1.05 31.98
C ALA A 266 16.59 -0.57 33.43
N GLY A 267 15.46 -0.69 34.14
CA GLY A 267 15.28 -0.29 35.54
C GLY A 267 15.11 -1.48 36.50
N ALA A 268 14.11 -1.38 37.37
CA ALA A 268 13.86 -2.33 38.46
C ALA A 268 13.50 -3.75 37.98
N GLY A 269 12.94 -3.89 36.77
CA GLY A 269 12.52 -5.18 36.20
C GLY A 269 13.67 -6.04 35.69
N ARG A 270 14.91 -5.58 35.75
CA ARG A 270 16.08 -6.25 35.14
C ARG A 270 16.32 -7.67 35.68
N ALA A 271 16.12 -7.90 36.98
CA ALA A 271 16.35 -9.21 37.60
C ALA A 271 15.46 -10.31 36.99
N GLY A 272 14.23 -9.96 36.58
CA GLY A 272 13.28 -10.86 35.92
C GLY A 272 13.34 -10.83 34.39
N ALA A 273 14.25 -10.06 33.78
CA ALA A 273 14.36 -9.98 32.32
C ALA A 273 14.88 -11.29 31.72
N PRO A 274 14.63 -11.61 30.44
CA PRO A 274 15.19 -12.78 29.76
C PRO A 274 16.73 -12.85 29.87
N ALA A 275 17.29 -14.06 29.79
CA ALA A 275 18.72 -14.29 30.01
C ALA A 275 19.62 -13.42 29.11
N ILE A 276 19.28 -13.30 27.82
CA ILE A 276 20.02 -12.46 26.88
C ILE A 276 19.98 -10.97 27.26
N VAL A 277 18.86 -10.48 27.78
CA VAL A 277 18.70 -9.09 28.22
C VAL A 277 19.51 -8.80 29.49
N ARG A 278 19.58 -9.77 30.41
CA ARG A 278 20.42 -9.66 31.62
C ARG A 278 21.92 -9.65 31.29
N ALA A 279 22.33 -10.43 30.29
CA ALA A 279 23.71 -10.50 29.81
C ALA A 279 24.14 -9.30 28.97
N ALA A 280 23.20 -8.64 28.28
CA ALA A 280 23.46 -7.41 27.53
C ALA A 280 23.69 -6.21 28.47
N PRO A 281 24.42 -5.16 28.05
CA PRO A 281 24.45 -3.89 28.77
C PRO A 281 23.04 -3.31 28.95
N ARG A 282 22.86 -2.41 29.93
CA ARG A 282 21.58 -1.73 30.10
C ARG A 282 21.25 -0.92 28.85
N ALA A 283 20.01 -0.99 28.38
CA ALA A 283 19.54 -0.15 27.28
C ALA A 283 19.26 1.27 27.78
N ASP A 284 19.66 2.27 27.01
CA ASP A 284 19.32 3.69 27.20
C ASP A 284 18.08 4.02 26.36
N LEU A 285 16.93 4.10 27.03
CA LEU A 285 15.65 4.37 26.37
C LEU A 285 15.50 5.85 25.98
N SER A 286 16.40 6.74 26.38
CA SER A 286 16.43 8.11 25.85
C SER A 286 17.07 8.21 24.45
N GLN A 287 17.64 7.09 23.97
CA GLN A 287 18.38 6.95 22.73
C GLN A 287 17.87 5.73 21.94
N VAL A 288 16.61 5.79 21.51
CA VAL A 288 15.99 4.72 20.70
C VAL A 288 16.11 5.03 19.21
N PHE A 289 16.62 4.06 18.46
CA PHE A 289 16.57 4.04 17.00
C PHE A 289 15.58 2.97 16.56
N LEU A 290 14.74 3.28 15.58
CA LEU A 290 13.84 2.29 14.98
C LEU A 290 14.26 1.98 13.55
N MET A 291 14.17 0.71 13.17
CA MET A 291 14.28 0.26 11.79
C MET A 291 13.03 -0.53 11.43
N GLY A 292 12.45 -0.25 10.27
CA GLY A 292 11.31 -0.99 9.76
C GLY A 292 11.44 -1.28 8.27
N HIS A 293 11.02 -2.46 7.84
CA HIS A 293 11.01 -2.89 6.43
C HIS A 293 9.57 -3.05 5.93
N SER A 294 9.24 -2.56 4.73
CA SER A 294 7.92 -2.76 4.11
C SER A 294 6.79 -2.22 5.01
N ARG A 295 5.72 -2.97 5.28
CA ARG A 295 4.70 -2.61 6.30
C ARG A 295 5.27 -2.38 7.70
N GLY A 296 6.43 -2.97 8.01
CA GLY A 296 7.17 -2.72 9.25
C GLY A 296 7.75 -1.31 9.30
N GLY A 297 8.09 -0.72 8.14
CA GLY A 297 8.49 0.67 8.01
C GLY A 297 7.37 1.64 8.39
N GLU A 298 6.16 1.40 7.89
CA GLU A 298 4.97 2.14 8.31
C GLU A 298 4.67 1.94 9.79
N GLY A 299 4.80 0.71 10.29
CA GLY A 299 4.62 0.39 11.71
C GLY A 299 5.56 1.15 12.64
N VAL A 300 6.86 1.29 12.31
CA VAL A 300 7.79 2.07 13.14
C VAL A 300 7.58 3.58 13.01
N ASN A 301 7.18 4.07 11.84
CA ASN A 301 6.73 5.46 11.66
C ASN A 301 5.52 5.76 12.56
N ARG A 302 4.53 4.85 12.56
CA ARG A 302 3.36 4.96 13.43
C ARG A 302 3.74 4.88 14.91
N ALA A 303 4.67 4.00 15.29
CA ALA A 303 5.19 3.93 16.66
C ALA A 303 5.84 5.24 17.11
N ALA A 304 6.56 5.91 16.22
CA ALA A 304 7.16 7.23 16.47
C ALA A 304 6.09 8.32 16.64
N MET A 305 5.09 8.37 15.76
CA MET A 305 3.93 9.26 15.90
C MET A 305 3.20 9.02 17.22
N ASP A 306 2.77 7.79 17.50
CA ASP A 306 2.00 7.42 18.69
C ASP A 306 2.78 7.61 20.00
N SER A 307 4.11 7.62 19.94
CA SER A 307 4.96 7.95 21.10
C SER A 307 4.94 9.45 21.42
N LEU A 308 4.73 10.31 20.42
CA LEU A 308 4.63 11.77 20.57
C LEU A 308 3.18 12.23 20.81
N THR A 309 2.24 11.63 20.08
CA THR A 309 0.81 11.95 20.01
C THR A 309 0.00 10.66 20.11
N PRO A 310 -0.27 10.18 21.33
CA PRO A 310 -0.94 8.90 21.53
C PRO A 310 -2.32 8.82 20.84
N PRO A 311 -2.68 7.66 20.27
CA PRO A 311 -4.00 7.39 19.73
C PRO A 311 -5.08 7.38 20.83
N LEU A 312 -6.34 7.31 20.40
CA LEU A 312 -7.47 7.07 21.31
C LEU A 312 -7.31 5.75 22.05
N ALA A 313 -7.76 5.69 23.30
CA ALA A 313 -7.54 4.54 24.18
C ALA A 313 -8.09 3.22 23.62
N ALA A 314 -9.19 3.27 22.86
CA ALA A 314 -9.77 2.12 22.18
C ALA A 314 -8.82 1.52 21.13
N ASN A 315 -8.02 2.38 20.47
CA ASN A 315 -7.21 2.03 19.30
C ASN A 315 -5.70 1.94 19.64
N ASP A 316 -5.26 2.35 20.84
CA ASP A 316 -3.83 2.45 21.17
C ASP A 316 -3.13 1.09 21.14
N GLY A 317 -3.72 0.11 21.81
CA GLY A 317 -3.12 -1.21 21.96
C GLY A 317 -1.84 -1.22 22.82
N TYR A 318 -1.30 -0.10 23.31
CA TYR A 318 -0.26 -0.05 24.35
C TYR A 318 -0.80 0.60 25.65
N PRO A 319 -0.86 -0.13 26.79
CA PRO A 319 -1.52 0.36 28.00
C PRO A 319 -0.65 1.27 28.88
N GLY A 320 0.63 1.45 28.56
CA GLY A 320 1.59 2.13 29.43
C GLY A 320 1.80 3.60 29.10
N ARG A 321 2.56 4.29 29.95
CA ARG A 321 3.13 5.60 29.59
C ARG A 321 4.37 5.41 28.72
N VAL A 322 4.60 6.33 27.79
CA VAL A 322 5.83 6.39 26.99
C VAL A 322 7.00 6.74 27.92
N ARG A 323 8.02 5.87 27.95
CA ARG A 323 9.24 6.01 28.78
C ARG A 323 10.52 5.94 27.94
N TRP A 324 10.40 6.35 26.68
CA TRP A 324 11.48 6.33 25.71
C TRP A 324 11.44 7.57 24.82
N ALA A 325 12.55 7.84 24.15
CA ALA A 325 12.66 8.86 23.12
C ALA A 325 13.20 8.22 21.83
N ILE A 326 12.36 8.19 20.80
CA ILE A 326 12.76 7.77 19.45
C ILE A 326 13.51 8.93 18.81
N ARG A 327 14.79 8.72 18.51
CA ARG A 327 15.72 9.74 18.03
C ARG A 327 15.88 9.75 16.51
N GLY A 328 15.55 8.64 15.87
CA GLY A 328 15.50 8.55 14.42
C GLY A 328 15.06 7.19 13.92
N MET A 329 14.79 7.13 12.62
CA MET A 329 14.27 5.96 11.95
C MET A 329 15.03 5.63 10.67
N MET A 330 15.08 4.34 10.34
CA MET A 330 15.46 3.83 9.03
C MET A 330 14.31 2.99 8.47
N LEU A 331 13.81 3.37 7.30
CA LEU A 331 12.67 2.75 6.64
C LEU A 331 13.18 2.09 5.35
N ILE A 332 13.00 0.79 5.17
CA ILE A 332 13.40 0.09 3.95
C ILE A 332 12.14 -0.25 3.17
N GLY A 333 12.06 0.15 1.89
CA GLY A 333 10.91 -0.08 1.01
C GLY A 333 9.53 0.09 1.69
N PRO A 334 9.30 1.14 2.50
CA PRO A 334 8.14 1.16 3.40
C PRO A 334 6.83 1.43 2.65
N THR A 335 5.73 0.84 3.13
CA THR A 335 4.37 1.29 2.78
C THR A 335 4.04 2.61 3.47
N ILE A 336 2.93 3.25 3.08
CA ILE A 336 2.37 4.44 3.77
C ILE A 336 0.88 4.64 3.44
N TYR A 337 0.02 3.65 3.71
CA TYR A 337 -1.38 3.67 3.23
C TYR A 337 -2.18 4.92 3.64
N GLY A 338 -1.88 5.47 4.82
CA GLY A 338 -2.51 6.70 5.33
C GLY A 338 -1.88 8.02 4.88
N HIS A 339 -0.82 7.99 4.07
CA HIS A 339 -0.04 9.16 3.65
C HIS A 339 0.33 10.10 4.83
N ASN A 340 0.62 9.51 5.99
CA ASN A 340 0.78 10.19 7.28
C ASN A 340 2.19 9.99 7.88
N PRO A 341 3.24 10.49 7.20
CA PRO A 341 4.59 10.41 7.73
C PRO A 341 4.72 11.26 9.00
N VAL A 342 5.47 10.79 10.00
CA VAL A 342 5.77 11.59 11.19
C VAL A 342 6.80 12.68 10.82
N PRO A 343 6.44 13.97 10.84
CA PRO A 343 7.33 15.01 10.36
C PRO A 343 8.40 15.41 11.39
N ASP A 344 8.22 14.98 12.65
CA ASP A 344 8.96 15.49 13.81
C ASP A 344 10.13 14.61 14.25
N VAL A 345 10.22 13.39 13.73
CA VAL A 345 11.30 12.44 14.03
C VAL A 345 12.18 12.27 12.79
N PRO A 346 13.52 12.41 12.90
CA PRO A 346 14.41 12.21 11.78
C PRO A 346 14.27 10.82 11.15
N SER A 347 14.30 10.76 9.82
CA SER A 347 14.13 9.51 9.08
C SER A 347 15.03 9.45 7.84
N VAL A 348 15.42 8.23 7.49
CA VAL A 348 16.02 7.89 6.20
C VAL A 348 15.20 6.74 5.61
N THR A 349 14.81 6.87 4.35
CA THR A 349 14.07 5.83 3.63
C THR A 349 14.91 5.27 2.49
N ILE A 350 15.13 3.95 2.43
CA ILE A 350 15.63 3.26 1.23
C ILE A 350 14.46 2.99 0.30
N LEU A 351 14.62 3.36 -0.97
CA LEU A 351 13.73 3.05 -2.09
C LEU A 351 14.45 2.07 -3.01
N PRO A 352 14.12 0.76 -2.99
CA PRO A 352 14.76 -0.22 -3.86
C PRO A 352 14.34 -0.01 -5.32
N GLY A 353 15.27 0.20 -6.25
CA GLY A 353 14.94 0.56 -7.64
C GLY A 353 14.34 -0.57 -8.48
N CYS A 354 14.44 -1.82 -8.01
CA CYS A 354 13.83 -3.02 -8.57
C CYS A 354 12.94 -3.72 -7.53
N ASP A 355 12.31 -2.92 -6.67
CA ASP A 355 11.28 -3.37 -5.75
C ASP A 355 10.11 -3.94 -6.56
N GLY A 356 9.84 -5.24 -6.43
CA GLY A 356 8.72 -5.91 -7.08
C GLY A 356 7.52 -6.10 -6.15
N ASP A 357 7.67 -5.79 -4.86
CA ASP A 357 6.62 -5.91 -3.84
C ASP A 357 5.88 -4.57 -3.65
N VAL A 358 6.61 -3.51 -3.30
CA VAL A 358 6.14 -2.13 -3.14
C VAL A 358 6.72 -1.26 -4.26
N TYR A 359 6.53 -1.68 -5.50
CA TYR A 359 7.17 -1.10 -6.68
C TYR A 359 6.77 0.35 -6.98
N ASP A 360 5.63 0.82 -6.47
CA ASP A 360 5.19 2.22 -6.54
C ASP A 360 6.05 3.14 -5.65
N LEU A 361 6.93 2.58 -4.81
CA LEU A 361 7.88 3.29 -3.94
C LEU A 361 7.24 4.45 -3.16
N PRO A 362 6.09 4.23 -2.47
CA PRO A 362 5.37 5.26 -1.75
C PRO A 362 6.16 5.75 -0.53
N GLY A 363 7.23 5.02 -0.16
CA GLY A 363 8.23 5.47 0.80
C GLY A 363 8.85 6.84 0.50
N GLN A 364 8.76 7.32 -0.74
CA GLN A 364 9.13 8.69 -1.10
C GLN A 364 8.31 9.76 -0.32
N LEU A 365 7.08 9.44 0.06
CA LEU A 365 6.20 10.33 0.83
C LEU A 365 6.65 10.57 2.28
N TYR A 366 7.53 9.74 2.84
CA TYR A 366 8.19 10.05 4.14
C TYR A 366 9.08 11.29 4.08
N VAL A 367 9.44 11.72 2.87
CA VAL A 367 10.10 13.01 2.64
C VAL A 367 9.06 14.04 2.22
N ASP A 368 8.37 13.82 1.10
CA ASP A 368 7.54 14.86 0.47
C ASP A 368 6.28 15.20 1.29
N GLY A 369 5.63 14.20 1.87
CA GLY A 369 4.43 14.35 2.69
C GLY A 369 4.67 15.08 4.02
N THR A 370 5.93 15.33 4.39
CA THR A 370 6.27 16.13 5.59
C THR A 370 6.42 17.62 5.30
N ARG A 371 6.41 18.02 4.01
CA ARG A 371 6.62 19.42 3.61
C ARG A 371 5.46 20.27 4.12
N GLY A 372 5.77 21.30 4.91
CA GLY A 372 4.76 22.25 5.41
C GLY A 372 3.91 21.74 6.59
N VAL A 373 3.96 20.44 6.91
CA VAL A 373 3.19 19.84 8.00
C VAL A 373 3.70 20.30 9.37
N SER A 374 5.02 20.27 9.61
CA SER A 374 5.61 20.70 10.89
C SER A 374 6.66 21.78 10.71
N ARG A 375 6.90 22.54 11.78
CA ARG A 375 8.05 23.45 11.92
C ARG A 375 9.33 22.73 12.39
N SER A 376 9.26 21.42 12.66
CA SER A 376 10.40 20.61 13.05
C SER A 376 11.53 20.67 12.02
N ARG A 377 12.75 20.67 12.53
CA ARG A 377 13.99 20.60 11.75
C ARG A 377 14.50 19.16 11.59
N ALA A 378 13.69 18.15 11.89
CA ALA A 378 14.01 16.75 11.60
C ALA A 378 14.52 16.61 10.17
N LEU A 379 15.62 15.89 9.95
CA LEU A 379 16.07 15.52 8.61
C LEU A 379 15.20 14.35 8.12
N ARG A 380 14.57 14.50 6.96
CA ARG A 380 13.84 13.41 6.29
C ARG A 380 14.50 13.18 4.93
N SER A 381 15.05 11.99 4.75
CA SER A 381 15.87 11.64 3.59
C SER A 381 15.29 10.44 2.85
N ALA A 382 15.48 10.42 1.53
CA ALA A 382 15.25 9.25 0.70
C ALA A 382 16.56 8.85 0.00
N LEU A 383 16.79 7.54 -0.09
CA LEU A 383 17.92 6.89 -0.73
C LEU A 383 17.39 6.00 -1.87
N TYR A 384 17.49 6.46 -3.11
CA TYR A 384 17.18 5.62 -4.27
C TYR A 384 18.35 4.68 -4.56
N VAL A 385 18.09 3.38 -4.60
CA VAL A 385 19.13 2.36 -4.82
C VAL A 385 18.88 1.64 -6.13
N VAL A 386 19.69 1.97 -7.14
CA VAL A 386 19.62 1.32 -8.46
C VAL A 386 19.87 -0.19 -8.29
N GLY A 387 18.97 -1.01 -8.84
CA GLY A 387 19.15 -2.46 -8.89
C GLY A 387 18.84 -3.22 -7.61
N ALA A 388 18.40 -2.55 -6.55
CA ALA A 388 18.00 -3.22 -5.31
C ALA A 388 16.60 -3.80 -5.40
N ASN A 389 16.45 -4.99 -4.86
CA ASN A 389 15.24 -5.80 -4.74
C ASN A 389 14.58 -5.53 -3.38
N HIS A 390 13.28 -5.74 -3.25
CA HIS A 390 12.60 -5.55 -1.96
C HIS A 390 13.07 -6.58 -0.92
N ASN A 391 13.02 -7.87 -1.28
CA ASN A 391 13.19 -8.95 -0.31
C ASN A 391 14.63 -9.10 0.18
N PHE A 392 15.61 -8.82 -0.67
CA PHE A 392 17.01 -9.22 -0.41
C PHE A 392 17.70 -8.48 0.74
N PHE A 393 17.08 -7.43 1.31
CA PHE A 393 17.52 -6.84 2.58
C PHE A 393 17.33 -7.77 3.79
N ASN A 394 16.46 -8.79 3.68
CA ASN A 394 16.16 -9.77 4.71
C ASN A 394 16.63 -11.16 4.26
N THR A 395 17.57 -11.78 5.00
CA THR A 395 18.11 -13.10 4.64
C THR A 395 17.06 -14.20 4.67
N GLU A 396 16.00 -14.06 5.49
CA GLU A 396 14.90 -15.02 5.60
C GLU A 396 13.85 -14.87 4.50
N TRP A 397 13.99 -13.88 3.62
CA TRP A 397 13.18 -13.68 2.42
C TRP A 397 14.00 -13.88 1.14
N THR A 398 15.25 -14.31 1.27
CA THR A 398 16.21 -14.40 0.17
C THR A 398 16.38 -15.85 -0.29
N PRO A 399 16.11 -16.18 -1.56
CA PRO A 399 16.34 -17.52 -2.10
C PRO A 399 17.76 -18.02 -1.86
N GLY A 400 17.88 -19.26 -1.41
CA GLY A 400 19.17 -19.91 -1.09
C GLY A 400 19.79 -19.49 0.24
N GLN A 401 19.12 -18.63 1.03
CA GLN A 401 19.57 -18.24 2.38
C GLN A 401 18.50 -18.46 3.45
N SER A 402 17.23 -18.30 3.08
CA SER A 402 16.06 -18.41 3.94
C SER A 402 15.83 -19.82 4.46
N VAL A 403 15.27 -19.91 5.69
CA VAL A 403 14.80 -21.19 6.25
C VAL A 403 13.46 -21.60 5.63
N ALA A 404 12.57 -20.64 5.41
CA ALA A 404 11.27 -20.85 4.77
C ALA A 404 11.38 -20.61 3.26
N PRO A 405 10.45 -21.13 2.43
CA PRO A 405 10.43 -20.84 1.01
C PRO A 405 10.37 -19.34 0.74
N SER A 406 11.12 -18.88 -0.24
CA SER A 406 11.20 -17.47 -0.60
C SER A 406 11.50 -17.30 -2.08
N GLU A 407 11.31 -16.10 -2.58
CA GLU A 407 11.36 -15.79 -4.01
C GLU A 407 11.95 -14.40 -4.25
N ASP A 408 12.39 -14.18 -5.49
CA ASP A 408 12.77 -12.86 -5.98
C ASP A 408 11.50 -12.12 -6.43
N ASP A 409 11.05 -11.13 -5.64
CA ASP A 409 9.82 -10.36 -5.89
C ASP A 409 9.83 -9.65 -7.25
N PHE A 410 11.00 -9.36 -7.82
CA PHE A 410 11.06 -8.73 -9.14
C PHE A 410 10.57 -9.68 -10.24
N LEU A 411 10.91 -10.98 -10.18
CA LEU A 411 10.52 -11.94 -11.22
C LEU A 411 9.00 -12.11 -11.28
N TRP A 412 8.34 -12.06 -10.13
CA TRP A 412 6.89 -12.00 -10.05
C TRP A 412 6.35 -10.69 -10.65
N SER A 413 6.99 -9.56 -10.35
CA SER A 413 6.58 -8.24 -10.84
C SER A 413 6.77 -8.06 -12.37
N SER A 414 7.70 -8.79 -12.98
CA SER A 414 7.94 -8.76 -14.43
C SER A 414 7.21 -9.88 -15.19
N GLY A 415 6.46 -10.75 -14.52
CA GLY A 415 5.87 -11.93 -15.16
C GLY A 415 6.91 -12.88 -15.75
N GLY A 416 8.11 -12.91 -15.16
CA GLY A 416 9.25 -13.68 -15.66
C GLY A 416 9.93 -13.08 -16.90
N GLU A 417 9.47 -11.95 -17.43
CA GLU A 417 10.11 -11.30 -18.57
C GLU A 417 11.49 -10.74 -18.20
N HIS A 418 12.40 -10.80 -19.18
CA HIS A 418 13.75 -10.28 -19.01
C HIS A 418 13.75 -8.75 -19.07
N ASP A 419 14.17 -8.14 -17.97
CA ASP A 419 14.32 -6.69 -17.81
C ASP A 419 15.81 -6.31 -17.79
N PRO A 420 16.25 -5.35 -18.63
CA PRO A 420 17.66 -4.95 -18.74
C PRO A 420 18.23 -4.23 -17.50
N VAL A 421 17.40 -3.79 -16.56
CA VAL A 421 17.82 -3.14 -15.31
C VAL A 421 17.77 -4.10 -14.12
N CYS A 422 16.74 -4.94 -14.05
CA CYS A 422 16.32 -5.59 -12.82
C CYS A 422 16.36 -7.12 -12.87
N SER A 423 16.46 -7.74 -14.05
CA SER A 423 16.65 -9.19 -14.11
C SER A 423 17.98 -9.62 -13.48
N PRO A 424 18.01 -10.80 -12.81
CA PRO A 424 19.25 -11.40 -12.33
C PRO A 424 20.32 -11.49 -13.44
N GLY A 425 21.56 -11.15 -13.09
CA GLY A 425 22.70 -11.19 -14.02
C GLY A 425 22.93 -9.93 -14.85
N THR A 426 22.03 -8.95 -14.82
CA THR A 426 22.27 -7.65 -15.47
C THR A 426 23.29 -6.80 -14.68
N PRO A 427 24.04 -5.89 -15.34
CA PRO A 427 25.06 -5.07 -14.67
C PRO A 427 24.55 -4.13 -13.58
N THR A 428 23.27 -3.76 -13.63
CA THR A 428 22.59 -2.89 -12.66
C THR A 428 22.07 -3.66 -11.45
N ARG A 429 21.65 -4.91 -11.62
CA ARG A 429 21.04 -5.73 -10.56
C ARG A 429 22.04 -6.07 -9.45
N LEU A 430 21.69 -5.76 -8.20
CA LEU A 430 22.51 -6.09 -7.04
C LEU A 430 22.27 -7.53 -6.57
N THR A 431 23.34 -8.22 -6.17
CA THR A 431 23.22 -9.56 -5.56
C THR A 431 22.66 -9.46 -4.13
N PRO A 432 22.07 -10.53 -3.57
CA PRO A 432 21.52 -10.47 -2.22
C PRO A 432 22.53 -10.01 -1.17
N ALA A 433 23.77 -10.54 -1.20
CA ALA A 433 24.83 -10.15 -0.29
C ALA A 433 25.20 -8.66 -0.40
N GLN A 434 25.19 -8.09 -1.61
CA GLN A 434 25.44 -6.66 -1.82
C GLN A 434 24.33 -5.81 -1.19
N GLN A 435 23.07 -6.24 -1.30
CA GLN A 435 21.93 -5.54 -0.71
C GLN A 435 21.91 -5.64 0.82
N GLN A 436 22.34 -6.76 1.40
CA GLN A 436 22.49 -6.93 2.85
C GLN A 436 23.63 -6.07 3.40
N ASN A 437 24.77 -6.01 2.70
CA ASN A 437 25.89 -5.12 3.04
C ASN A 437 25.48 -3.65 2.97
N LEU A 438 24.79 -3.26 1.90
CA LEU A 438 24.21 -1.93 1.72
C LEU A 438 23.25 -1.59 2.87
N GLY A 439 22.29 -2.47 3.15
CA GLY A 439 21.30 -2.30 4.20
C GLY A 439 21.95 -2.09 5.57
N ALA A 440 22.87 -2.98 5.95
CA ALA A 440 23.63 -2.85 7.20
C ALA A 440 24.39 -1.51 7.27
N THR A 441 25.05 -1.12 6.18
CA THR A 441 25.83 0.13 6.09
C THR A 441 24.96 1.37 6.29
N TYR A 442 23.82 1.48 5.62
CA TYR A 442 22.95 2.66 5.74
C TYR A 442 22.08 2.66 7.01
N ILE A 443 21.74 1.49 7.56
CA ILE A 443 21.18 1.37 8.92
C ILE A 443 22.18 1.95 9.93
N ALA A 444 23.46 1.56 9.85
CA ALA A 444 24.51 2.08 10.72
C ALA A 444 24.74 3.58 10.50
N ALA A 445 24.62 4.07 9.25
CA ALA A 445 24.70 5.49 8.93
C ALA A 445 23.60 6.29 9.66
N ALA A 446 22.34 5.88 9.51
CA ALA A 446 21.20 6.53 10.13
C ALA A 446 21.29 6.51 11.67
N ALA A 447 21.64 5.36 12.26
CA ALA A 447 21.83 5.23 13.71
C ALA A 447 22.95 6.17 14.22
N ARG A 448 24.11 6.21 13.54
CA ARG A 448 25.22 7.09 13.93
C ARG A 448 24.88 8.57 13.78
N LEU A 449 24.11 8.96 12.77
CA LEU A 449 23.69 10.35 12.60
C LEU A 449 22.69 10.77 13.69
N PHE A 450 21.61 10.01 13.86
CA PHE A 450 20.47 10.42 14.68
C PHE A 450 20.63 10.12 16.17
N VAL A 451 21.34 9.05 16.51
CA VAL A 451 21.54 8.61 17.90
C VAL A 451 22.96 8.90 18.35
N GLY A 452 23.94 8.64 17.48
CA GLY A 452 25.34 8.92 17.76
C GLY A 452 25.74 10.41 17.66
N GLY A 453 24.92 11.24 17.01
CA GLY A 453 25.21 12.67 16.78
C GLY A 453 26.38 12.93 15.82
N ASP A 454 26.77 11.95 15.00
CA ASP A 454 27.94 12.06 14.12
C ASP A 454 27.59 12.73 12.78
N ASP A 455 27.58 14.07 12.74
CA ASP A 455 27.24 14.83 11.51
C ASP A 455 28.19 14.57 10.33
N ARG A 456 29.36 13.96 10.55
CA ARG A 456 30.25 13.54 9.45
C ARG A 456 29.60 12.50 8.53
N ILE A 457 28.58 11.78 9.01
CA ILE A 457 27.79 10.82 8.25
C ILE A 457 26.77 11.50 7.33
N ARG A 458 26.27 12.69 7.69
CA ARG A 458 25.18 13.40 6.99
C ARG A 458 25.38 13.48 5.46
N PRO A 459 26.57 13.72 4.90
CA PRO A 459 26.76 13.77 3.45
C PRO A 459 26.36 12.49 2.69
N LEU A 460 26.32 11.34 3.37
CA LEU A 460 25.86 10.07 2.79
C LEU A 460 24.33 10.01 2.64
N LEU A 461 23.61 10.84 3.39
CA LEU A 461 22.17 10.73 3.59
C LEU A 461 21.40 11.94 3.08
N ASP A 462 22.02 13.11 2.96
CA ASP A 462 21.27 14.36 2.80
C ASP A 462 21.21 14.91 1.38
N GLY A 463 21.67 14.19 0.35
CA GLY A 463 21.78 14.70 -1.01
C GLY A 463 23.08 15.46 -1.33
N SER A 464 24.12 15.34 -0.48
CA SER A 464 25.46 15.89 -0.79
C SER A 464 26.20 15.13 -1.89
N GLY A 465 25.63 14.04 -2.44
CA GLY A 465 26.25 13.26 -3.50
C GLY A 465 27.49 12.47 -3.04
N ARG A 466 27.44 11.85 -1.86
CA ARG A 466 28.53 10.98 -1.34
C ARG A 466 28.04 9.55 -1.14
N ARG A 467 28.92 8.58 -1.43
CA ARG A 467 28.65 7.15 -1.19
C ARG A 467 29.37 6.61 0.04
N ALA A 468 28.83 5.54 0.62
CA ALA A 468 29.50 4.73 1.63
C ALA A 468 30.30 3.59 0.96
N PRO A 469 31.63 3.49 1.16
CA PRO A 469 32.44 2.43 0.53
C PRO A 469 32.01 1.00 0.85
N SER A 470 31.59 0.71 2.09
CA SER A 470 31.09 -0.62 2.46
C SER A 470 29.79 -1.04 1.75
N ALA A 471 29.12 -0.11 1.05
CA ALA A 471 27.96 -0.40 0.20
C ALA A 471 28.33 -0.64 -1.27
N ASP A 472 29.61 -0.53 -1.66
CA ASP A 472 30.03 -0.80 -3.03
C ASP A 472 29.69 -2.26 -3.42
N PRO A 473 29.24 -2.52 -4.66
CA PRO A 473 29.19 -1.62 -5.81
C PRO A 473 27.85 -0.85 -5.95
N ALA A 474 26.99 -0.78 -4.93
CA ALA A 474 25.68 -0.15 -5.06
C ALA A 474 25.76 1.33 -5.50
N ARG A 475 24.81 1.74 -6.35
CA ARG A 475 24.61 3.15 -6.72
C ARG A 475 23.44 3.70 -5.92
N VAL A 476 23.77 4.55 -4.96
CA VAL A 476 22.82 5.15 -4.04
C VAL A 476 22.78 6.66 -4.27
N PHE A 477 21.61 7.17 -4.60
CA PHE A 477 21.34 8.59 -4.74
C PHE A 477 20.52 9.05 -3.54
N SER A 478 20.80 10.23 -3.03
CA SER A 478 20.06 10.79 -1.89
C SER A 478 19.49 12.17 -2.22
N HIS A 479 18.36 12.49 -1.58
CA HIS A 479 17.89 13.85 -1.39
C HIS A 479 17.20 13.94 -0.02
N ALA A 480 17.05 15.15 0.49
CA ALA A 480 16.42 15.33 1.79
C ALA A 480 15.67 16.65 1.95
N LEU A 481 14.69 16.64 2.85
CA LEU A 481 14.04 17.82 3.41
C LEU A 481 14.35 17.95 4.91
N GLY A 482 14.10 19.14 5.44
CA GLY A 482 14.43 19.47 6.83
C GLY A 482 15.93 19.54 7.09
N GLY A 483 16.35 19.25 8.32
CA GLY A 483 17.69 19.58 8.80
C GLY A 483 17.91 21.10 8.76
N ASN A 484 19.11 21.52 8.37
CA ASN A 484 19.47 22.93 8.29
C ASN A 484 19.15 23.54 6.91
N ARG A 485 17.87 23.44 6.51
CA ARG A 485 17.33 23.95 5.25
C ARG A 485 16.28 25.04 5.46
N THR A 486 16.28 26.03 4.59
CA THR A 486 15.28 27.11 4.54
C THR A 486 14.51 27.02 3.20
N PRO A 487 13.17 26.96 3.20
CA PRO A 487 12.41 26.90 1.95
C PRO A 487 12.63 28.16 1.12
N LEU A 488 12.93 28.00 -0.18
CA LEU A 488 13.06 29.12 -1.12
C LEU A 488 11.98 29.08 -2.21
N LEU A 489 11.69 27.90 -2.74
CA LEU A 489 10.67 27.72 -3.75
C LEU A 489 10.11 26.31 -3.67
N ALA A 490 8.81 26.18 -3.46
CA ALA A 490 8.04 25.01 -3.84
C ALA A 490 7.05 25.51 -4.88
N PRO A 491 7.09 25.02 -6.14
CA PRO A 491 6.16 25.47 -7.16
C PRO A 491 4.71 25.32 -6.69
N ASP A 492 3.89 26.30 -7.03
CA ASP A 492 2.45 26.35 -6.79
C ASP A 492 1.81 27.30 -7.83
N PRO A 493 0.46 27.39 -7.92
CA PRO A 493 -0.20 28.28 -8.88
C PRO A 493 0.15 29.77 -8.76
N SER A 494 0.73 30.21 -7.65
CA SER A 494 1.18 31.59 -7.44
C SER A 494 2.64 31.83 -7.85
N THR A 495 3.37 30.79 -8.26
CA THR A 495 4.74 30.89 -8.75
C THR A 495 4.78 31.50 -10.14
N GLY A 496 5.51 32.60 -10.30
CA GLY A 496 5.70 33.24 -11.62
C GLY A 496 6.69 32.46 -12.49
N LEU A 497 6.28 32.08 -13.69
CA LEU A 497 7.07 31.25 -14.61
C LEU A 497 7.30 31.93 -15.96
N SER A 498 8.47 31.73 -16.56
CA SER A 498 8.73 32.12 -17.96
C SER A 498 9.83 31.26 -18.60
N GLY A 499 9.93 31.31 -19.93
CA GLY A 499 11.04 30.70 -20.66
C GLY A 499 10.91 29.18 -20.84
N GLY A 500 9.69 28.64 -20.89
CA GLY A 500 9.45 27.20 -21.10
C GLY A 500 9.12 26.41 -19.83
N ALA A 501 8.83 27.10 -18.72
CA ALA A 501 8.28 26.50 -17.50
C ALA A 501 6.76 26.61 -17.46
N ARG A 502 6.09 25.56 -16.97
CA ARG A 502 4.68 25.59 -16.55
C ARG A 502 4.52 24.92 -15.19
N ILE A 503 3.49 25.32 -14.44
CA ILE A 503 3.05 24.53 -13.29
C ILE A 503 2.40 23.25 -13.82
N CYS A 504 2.66 22.16 -13.11
CA CYS A 504 2.02 20.89 -13.35
C CYS A 504 1.59 20.25 -12.03
N ASP A 505 0.52 19.45 -12.09
CA ASP A 505 -0.01 18.71 -10.96
C ASP A 505 0.71 17.36 -10.86
N GLN A 506 1.22 17.03 -9.68
CA GLN A 506 1.90 15.74 -9.48
C GLN A 506 0.91 14.58 -9.51
N VAL A 507 -0.35 14.80 -9.15
CA VAL A 507 -1.39 13.77 -9.08
C VAL A 507 -2.66 14.30 -9.73
N SER A 508 -2.86 13.96 -11.00
CA SER A 508 -4.02 14.39 -11.80
C SER A 508 -4.26 13.43 -12.96
N ASP A 509 -5.53 13.28 -13.30
CA ASP A 509 -6.11 12.60 -14.46
C ASP A 509 -6.22 13.51 -15.70
N ASP A 510 -6.09 14.83 -15.52
CA ASP A 510 -6.08 15.82 -16.61
C ASP A 510 -4.68 15.90 -17.23
N ALA A 511 -4.52 15.28 -18.41
CA ALA A 511 -3.26 15.24 -19.17
C ALA A 511 -2.69 16.62 -19.52
N GLN A 512 -3.51 17.69 -19.55
CA GLN A 512 -3.02 19.05 -19.79
C GLN A 512 -2.39 19.68 -18.55
N ARG A 513 -2.81 19.24 -17.36
CA ARG A 513 -2.32 19.75 -16.07
C ARG A 513 -1.23 18.89 -15.48
N SER A 514 -1.29 17.58 -15.66
CA SER A 514 -0.41 16.61 -15.03
C SER A 514 1.07 16.84 -15.37
N CYS A 515 1.96 16.44 -14.44
CA CYS A 515 3.42 16.50 -14.65
C CYS A 515 3.92 15.42 -15.60
N LEU A 516 3.36 14.23 -15.50
CA LEU A 516 3.57 13.10 -16.39
C LEU A 516 2.25 12.78 -17.09
N ASP A 517 2.31 12.18 -18.27
CA ASP A 517 1.11 11.70 -18.96
C ASP A 517 0.34 10.75 -18.03
N PRO A 518 -0.95 10.97 -17.72
CA PRO A 518 -1.70 10.07 -16.83
C PRO A 518 -1.77 8.63 -17.35
N ALA A 519 -1.58 8.41 -18.65
CA ALA A 519 -1.46 7.08 -19.24
C ALA A 519 -0.08 6.42 -19.05
N ASP A 520 0.95 7.18 -18.63
CA ASP A 520 2.26 6.65 -18.26
C ASP A 520 2.19 6.11 -16.83
N HIS A 521 2.50 4.83 -16.63
CA HIS A 521 2.51 4.19 -15.32
C HIS A 521 3.38 4.96 -14.29
N ASN A 522 4.44 5.64 -14.73
CA ASN A 522 5.28 6.46 -13.86
C ASN A 522 4.53 7.63 -13.20
N ALA A 523 3.37 8.04 -13.73
CA ALA A 523 2.51 9.07 -13.14
C ALA A 523 1.87 8.64 -11.81
N LEU A 524 2.07 7.39 -11.37
CA LEU A 524 1.55 6.85 -10.12
C LEU A 524 2.66 6.42 -9.14
N LEU A 525 3.94 6.68 -9.44
CA LEU A 525 5.08 6.13 -8.68
C LEU A 525 5.87 7.22 -7.94
N ALA A 526 6.49 6.86 -6.82
CA ALA A 526 7.31 7.68 -5.93
C ALA A 526 6.73 9.07 -5.61
N HIS A 527 7.20 10.11 -6.31
CA HIS A 527 6.75 11.49 -6.11
C HIS A 527 5.31 11.73 -6.58
N PHE A 528 4.74 10.81 -7.37
CA PHE A 528 3.44 10.94 -8.02
C PHE A 528 2.39 9.97 -7.46
N VAL A 529 2.70 9.21 -6.40
CA VAL A 529 1.74 8.29 -5.75
C VAL A 529 0.51 9.07 -5.25
N PRO A 530 -0.73 8.70 -5.65
CA PRO A 530 -1.97 9.35 -5.21
C PRO A 530 -2.39 8.91 -3.80
N PHE A 531 -3.12 9.75 -3.08
CA PHE A 531 -3.75 9.37 -1.80
C PHE A 531 -5.14 8.78 -2.04
N TRP A 532 -5.24 7.48 -2.37
CA TRP A 532 -6.48 6.72 -2.66
C TRP A 532 -7.37 7.28 -3.80
N THR A 533 -7.13 8.50 -4.25
CA THR A 533 -7.92 9.20 -5.26
C THR A 533 -7.05 10.10 -6.14
N VAL A 534 -7.58 10.34 -7.34
CA VAL A 534 -7.12 11.33 -8.31
C VAL A 534 -8.34 12.18 -8.71
N PRO A 535 -8.20 13.51 -8.84
CA PRO A 535 -7.01 14.31 -8.57
C PRO A 535 -6.74 14.51 -7.07
N GLU A 536 -5.48 14.77 -6.71
CA GLU A 536 -5.06 15.16 -5.36
C GLU A 536 -4.55 16.62 -5.34
N PRO A 537 -5.42 17.61 -5.05
CA PRO A 537 -5.04 19.02 -5.13
C PRO A 537 -3.97 19.41 -4.11
N GLY A 538 -3.10 20.36 -4.49
CA GLY A 538 -2.09 20.94 -3.59
C GLY A 538 -0.67 20.40 -3.77
N ARG A 539 -0.46 19.43 -4.68
CA ARG A 539 0.86 18.90 -5.02
C ARG A 539 1.27 19.31 -6.43
N TYR A 540 2.26 20.20 -6.50
CA TYR A 540 2.69 20.80 -7.75
C TYR A 540 4.19 20.60 -8.00
N ALA A 541 4.60 20.67 -9.26
CA ALA A 541 5.98 20.86 -9.68
C ALA A 541 6.04 21.90 -10.80
N ALA A 542 7.25 22.32 -11.17
CA ALA A 542 7.47 23.10 -12.38
C ALA A 542 8.01 22.18 -13.48
N ALA A 543 7.19 21.90 -14.49
CA ALA A 543 7.62 21.21 -15.71
C ALA A 543 8.38 22.20 -16.60
N LEU A 544 9.61 21.83 -16.96
CA LEU A 544 10.55 22.63 -17.73
C LEU A 544 10.72 21.96 -19.11
N SER A 545 10.64 22.74 -20.18
CA SER A 545 10.95 22.28 -21.53
C SER A 545 11.71 23.34 -22.32
N TRP A 546 12.61 22.90 -23.19
CA TRP A 546 13.37 23.79 -24.07
C TRP A 546 13.66 23.11 -25.41
N SER A 547 13.66 23.92 -26.47
CA SER A 547 13.99 23.52 -27.84
C SER A 547 15.31 24.11 -28.34
N ALA A 548 15.94 24.99 -27.55
CA ALA A 548 17.27 25.52 -27.80
C ALA A 548 18.01 25.75 -26.47
N ALA A 549 19.34 25.62 -26.50
CA ALA A 549 20.21 25.96 -25.37
C ALA A 549 20.27 27.49 -25.15
N GLY A 550 20.66 27.90 -23.94
CA GLY A 550 21.07 29.27 -23.63
C GLY A 550 19.95 30.26 -23.25
N ARG A 551 18.67 29.90 -23.41
CA ARG A 551 17.54 30.72 -22.95
C ARG A 551 17.20 30.42 -21.48
N PRO A 552 17.26 31.39 -20.56
CA PRO A 552 16.95 31.14 -19.15
C PRO A 552 15.48 30.78 -18.93
N ILE A 553 15.24 29.69 -18.21
CA ILE A 553 13.95 29.32 -17.64
C ILE A 553 13.87 29.94 -16.25
N ARG A 554 12.89 30.81 -16.01
CA ARG A 554 12.80 31.60 -14.78
C ARG A 554 11.65 31.13 -13.91
N LEU A 555 11.93 30.97 -12.61
CA LEU A 555 10.97 30.66 -11.57
C LEU A 555 11.03 31.71 -10.47
N SER A 556 9.92 32.42 -10.26
CA SER A 556 9.81 33.53 -9.31
C SER A 556 8.85 33.13 -8.19
N PRO A 557 9.33 32.93 -6.95
CA PRO A 557 8.43 32.66 -5.83
C PRO A 557 7.44 33.82 -5.66
N ALA A 558 6.23 33.53 -5.17
CA ALA A 558 5.16 34.52 -5.01
C ALA A 558 5.56 35.74 -4.16
N ARG A 559 6.53 35.56 -3.27
CA ARG A 559 7.16 36.62 -2.48
C ARG A 559 8.68 36.44 -2.49
N PRO A 560 9.47 37.52 -2.43
CA PRO A 560 10.92 37.41 -2.34
C PRO A 560 11.37 36.64 -1.11
N VAL A 561 12.30 35.71 -1.30
CA VAL A 561 12.82 34.80 -0.26
C VAL A 561 14.22 35.19 0.18
N THR A 562 14.60 34.83 1.40
CA THR A 562 15.95 35.10 1.94
C THR A 562 16.82 33.86 1.86
N VAL A 563 18.08 34.06 1.47
CA VAL A 563 19.14 33.04 1.51
C VAL A 563 20.19 33.35 2.58
N ALA A 564 19.91 34.31 3.47
CA ALA A 564 20.81 34.64 4.56
C ALA A 564 21.10 33.39 5.43
N GLY A 565 22.38 33.11 5.64
CA GLY A 565 22.85 31.94 6.37
C GLY A 565 22.90 30.63 5.55
N ALA A 566 22.34 30.61 4.34
CA ALA A 566 22.50 29.46 3.45
C ALA A 566 23.87 29.48 2.77
N ARG A 567 24.52 28.32 2.71
CA ARG A 567 25.79 28.11 2.00
C ARG A 567 25.55 27.79 0.53
N ASP A 568 24.59 26.90 0.26
CA ASP A 568 24.31 26.39 -1.08
C ASP A 568 22.81 26.52 -1.39
N LEU A 569 22.49 26.69 -2.68
CA LEU A 569 21.15 26.49 -3.21
C LEU A 569 21.02 25.01 -3.56
N ALA A 570 20.18 24.29 -2.83
CA ALA A 570 19.83 22.90 -3.11
C ALA A 570 18.53 22.85 -3.92
N MET A 571 18.48 22.03 -4.97
CA MET A 571 17.31 21.86 -5.82
C MET A 571 17.07 20.38 -6.06
N ARG A 572 15.81 19.93 -6.00
CA ARG A 572 15.42 18.56 -6.37
C ARG A 572 14.83 18.56 -7.77
N VAL A 573 15.56 17.96 -8.70
CA VAL A 573 15.26 18.01 -10.13
C VAL A 573 15.11 16.58 -10.68
N ILE A 574 14.01 16.34 -11.38
CA ILE A 574 13.79 15.13 -12.17
C ILE A 574 14.23 15.43 -13.60
N VAL A 575 14.97 14.51 -14.21
CA VAL A 575 15.19 14.47 -15.67
C VAL A 575 14.67 13.13 -16.19
N PRO A 576 14.23 13.03 -17.46
CA PRO A 576 13.69 11.78 -17.98
C PRO A 576 14.67 10.61 -17.81
N PRO A 577 14.19 9.40 -17.46
CA PRO A 577 15.02 8.20 -17.34
C PRO A 577 15.85 7.95 -18.60
N ASN A 578 16.99 7.28 -18.44
CA ASN A 578 17.91 6.93 -19.53
C ASN A 578 18.46 8.12 -20.34
N THR A 579 18.31 9.37 -19.88
CA THR A 579 18.95 10.53 -20.51
C THR A 579 20.34 10.78 -19.95
N THR A 580 21.25 11.35 -20.74
CA THR A 580 22.58 11.74 -20.26
C THR A 580 22.93 13.15 -20.72
N GLY A 581 23.78 13.82 -19.94
CA GLY A 581 24.35 15.11 -20.28
C GLY A 581 23.41 16.30 -20.10
N THR A 582 22.26 16.15 -19.42
CA THR A 582 21.41 17.30 -19.09
C THR A 582 22.20 18.25 -18.19
N ARG A 583 22.34 19.50 -18.62
CA ARG A 583 23.15 20.52 -17.95
C ARG A 583 22.40 21.84 -17.85
N PHE A 584 22.51 22.49 -16.70
CA PHE A 584 21.94 23.82 -16.46
C PHE A 584 23.00 24.75 -15.87
N ASP A 585 23.15 25.93 -16.45
CA ASP A 585 23.70 27.07 -15.72
C ASP A 585 22.64 27.58 -14.73
N VAL A 586 22.98 27.62 -13.45
CA VAL A 586 22.11 28.09 -12.37
C VAL A 586 22.47 29.53 -12.02
N SER A 587 21.47 30.41 -12.07
CA SER A 587 21.59 31.80 -11.66
C SER A 587 20.45 32.19 -10.71
N VAL A 588 20.66 33.24 -9.93
CA VAL A 588 19.62 33.85 -9.09
C VAL A 588 19.50 35.33 -9.41
N VAL A 589 18.29 35.88 -9.22
CA VAL A 589 17.99 37.29 -9.43
C VAL A 589 17.60 37.89 -8.09
N GLY A 590 18.27 38.96 -7.68
CA GLY A 590 17.95 39.70 -6.46
C GLY A 590 16.71 40.58 -6.60
N VAL A 591 16.18 41.04 -5.48
CA VAL A 591 15.11 42.06 -5.45
C VAL A 591 15.54 43.41 -6.04
N ASP A 592 16.85 43.64 -6.12
CA ASP A 592 17.50 44.77 -6.79
C ASP A 592 17.60 44.58 -8.32
N GLY A 593 17.13 43.44 -8.85
CA GLY A 593 17.26 43.05 -10.25
C GLY A 593 18.64 42.50 -10.62
N ARG A 594 19.60 42.44 -9.68
CA ARG A 594 20.96 41.96 -9.96
C ARG A 594 20.95 40.45 -10.19
N ARG A 595 21.43 40.03 -11.36
CA ARG A 595 21.61 38.64 -11.73
C ARG A 595 22.97 38.13 -11.26
N SER A 596 23.02 36.95 -10.63
CA SER A 596 24.25 36.30 -10.16
C SER A 596 24.30 34.84 -10.62
N ARG A 597 25.29 34.48 -11.44
CA ARG A 597 25.54 33.07 -11.84
C ARG A 597 26.20 32.33 -10.69
N LEU A 598 25.62 31.20 -10.28
CA LEU A 598 26.08 30.40 -9.14
C LEU A 598 26.98 29.23 -9.57
N GLY A 599 26.70 28.64 -10.74
CA GLY A 599 27.47 27.50 -11.24
C GLY A 599 26.73 26.75 -12.33
N GLU A 600 27.32 25.64 -12.78
CA GLU A 600 26.68 24.67 -13.67
C GLU A 600 26.39 23.39 -12.88
N VAL A 601 25.25 22.75 -13.16
CA VAL A 601 24.91 21.41 -12.65
C VAL A 601 24.72 20.45 -13.83
N ARG A 602 25.14 19.20 -13.63
CA ARG A 602 24.90 18.08 -14.55
C ARG A 602 24.03 17.05 -13.86
N ILE A 603 23.01 16.57 -14.57
CA ILE A 603 22.08 15.55 -14.10
C ILE A 603 21.90 14.53 -15.23
N ASP A 604 22.16 13.27 -14.93
CA ASP A 604 21.86 12.15 -15.83
C ASP A 604 20.57 11.48 -15.32
N GLY A 605 19.73 10.99 -16.22
CA GLY A 605 18.53 10.22 -15.88
C GLY A 605 18.89 8.90 -15.21
N LEU A 606 18.02 8.43 -14.32
CA LEU A 606 18.19 7.12 -13.71
C LEU A 606 17.97 6.02 -14.77
N PRO A 607 18.70 4.89 -14.69
CA PRO A 607 18.40 3.72 -15.51
C PRO A 607 16.99 3.24 -15.20
N GLY A 608 16.16 3.06 -16.23
CA GLY A 608 14.78 2.65 -15.99
C GLY A 608 14.10 2.00 -17.18
N THR A 609 13.09 1.21 -16.84
CA THR A 609 12.11 0.57 -17.72
C THR A 609 10.70 0.84 -17.18
N GLU A 610 9.69 0.32 -17.85
CA GLU A 610 8.29 0.27 -17.41
C GLU A 610 8.10 -0.46 -16.06
N HIS A 611 9.07 -1.26 -15.62
CA HIS A 611 9.06 -1.99 -14.35
C HIS A 611 9.87 -1.30 -13.24
N THR A 612 10.33 -0.07 -13.47
CA THR A 612 11.15 0.67 -12.50
C THR A 612 10.58 2.06 -12.21
N THR A 613 10.81 2.55 -11.01
CA THR A 613 10.41 3.90 -10.60
C THR A 613 11.55 4.88 -10.82
N SER A 614 11.72 5.33 -12.07
CA SER A 614 12.93 6.06 -12.49
C SER A 614 12.74 7.57 -12.70
N TYR A 615 11.51 8.09 -12.69
CA TYR A 615 11.22 9.53 -12.62
C TYR A 615 11.36 10.05 -11.19
N TRP A 616 12.58 9.96 -10.65
CA TRP A 616 12.89 10.34 -9.27
C TRP A 616 13.81 11.56 -9.21
N ALA A 617 13.55 12.45 -8.24
CA ALA A 617 14.24 13.73 -8.17
C ALA A 617 15.63 13.59 -7.57
N GLN A 618 16.65 14.07 -8.28
CA GLN A 618 18.01 14.10 -7.78
C GLN A 618 18.30 15.47 -7.17
N GLU A 619 18.93 15.49 -5.98
CA GLU A 619 19.36 16.75 -5.37
C GLU A 619 20.66 17.23 -6.02
N VAL A 620 20.64 18.48 -6.51
CA VAL A 620 21.83 19.19 -6.97
C VAL A 620 22.04 20.44 -6.14
N ARG A 621 23.31 20.81 -5.92
CA ARG A 621 23.68 21.99 -5.13
C ARG A 621 24.64 22.89 -5.87
N VAL A 622 24.41 24.20 -5.77
CA VAL A 622 25.35 25.23 -6.23
C VAL A 622 25.65 26.23 -5.11
N PRO A 623 26.90 26.72 -4.96
CA PRO A 623 27.22 27.69 -3.93
C PRO A 623 26.44 29.00 -4.09
N LEU A 624 25.94 29.56 -2.99
CA LEU A 624 25.29 30.88 -2.96
C LEU A 624 26.30 32.03 -2.84
N ARG A 625 27.59 31.77 -3.04
CA ARG A 625 28.65 32.78 -2.92
C ARG A 625 28.42 33.93 -3.91
N GLY A 626 28.27 35.15 -3.40
CA GLY A 626 28.05 36.36 -4.21
C GLY A 626 26.57 36.61 -4.57
N ALA A 627 25.66 35.72 -4.20
CA ALA A 627 24.23 35.90 -4.36
C ALA A 627 23.72 37.10 -3.52
N PRO A 628 22.70 37.84 -3.99
CA PRO A 628 21.95 38.76 -3.14
C PRO A 628 21.32 38.03 -1.94
N ALA A 629 21.24 38.70 -0.78
CA ALA A 629 20.66 38.10 0.43
C ALA A 629 19.16 37.79 0.28
N ARG A 630 18.45 38.59 -0.54
CA ARG A 630 17.04 38.41 -0.89
C ARG A 630 16.89 38.17 -2.38
N LEU A 631 16.23 37.08 -2.73
CA LEU A 631 16.04 36.61 -4.10
C LEU A 631 14.60 36.85 -4.55
N ALA A 632 14.47 37.33 -5.79
CA ALA A 632 13.21 37.48 -6.51
C ALA A 632 12.96 36.32 -7.50
N ALA A 633 14.00 35.64 -7.97
CA ALA A 633 13.86 34.48 -8.87
C ALA A 633 15.09 33.55 -8.86
N ILE A 634 14.85 32.31 -9.28
CA ILE A 634 15.86 31.33 -9.68
C ILE A 634 15.76 31.17 -11.20
N GLU A 635 16.90 31.09 -11.88
CA GLU A 635 16.98 30.86 -13.32
C GLU A 635 17.82 29.62 -13.65
N LEU A 636 17.25 28.73 -14.44
CA LEU A 636 17.90 27.54 -14.98
C LEU A 636 18.11 27.74 -16.49
N THR A 637 19.35 27.88 -16.93
CA THR A 637 19.67 28.06 -18.35
C THR A 637 20.20 26.76 -18.93
N PRO A 638 19.41 26.04 -19.76
CA PRO A 638 19.82 24.77 -20.34
C PRO A 638 21.03 24.92 -21.25
N ARG A 639 21.95 23.96 -21.19
CA ARG A 639 23.14 23.88 -22.04
C ARG A 639 23.05 22.77 -23.08
N THR A 640 21.99 21.97 -23.04
CA THR A 640 21.64 21.00 -24.08
C THR A 640 20.67 21.64 -25.08
N VAL A 641 20.70 21.17 -26.34
CA VAL A 641 19.89 21.76 -27.42
C VAL A 641 18.40 21.61 -27.13
N THR A 642 17.95 20.42 -26.77
CA THR A 642 16.57 20.15 -26.39
C THR A 642 16.54 19.39 -25.08
N GLY A 643 15.40 19.42 -24.40
CA GLY A 643 15.18 18.57 -23.24
C GLY A 643 13.97 18.95 -22.41
N ARG A 644 13.75 18.14 -21.38
CA ARG A 644 12.69 18.31 -20.38
C ARG A 644 13.26 18.02 -19.00
N ALA A 645 12.69 18.63 -17.98
CA ALA A 645 12.99 18.37 -16.57
C ALA A 645 11.81 18.81 -15.70
N TRP A 646 11.78 18.40 -14.44
CA TRP A 646 10.80 18.87 -13.46
C TRP A 646 11.53 19.34 -12.20
N LEU A 647 11.27 20.56 -11.77
CA LEU A 647 11.75 21.06 -10.48
C LEU A 647 10.67 20.80 -9.44
N LEU A 648 10.99 20.00 -8.41
CA LEU A 648 10.07 19.75 -7.29
C LEU A 648 10.14 20.86 -6.24
N ASP A 649 11.35 21.32 -5.90
CA ASP A 649 11.57 22.43 -4.98
C ASP A 649 13.04 22.91 -4.97
N ALA A 650 13.26 24.06 -4.32
CA ALA A 650 14.54 24.65 -4.04
C ALA A 650 14.63 25.18 -2.60
N TRP A 651 15.80 25.01 -1.99
CA TRP A 651 16.07 25.27 -0.58
C TRP A 651 17.42 25.96 -0.40
N GLY A 652 17.49 26.89 0.55
CA GLY A 652 18.74 27.38 1.08
C GLY A 652 19.28 26.34 2.03
N TRP A 653 20.50 25.87 1.80
CA TRP A 653 21.08 24.76 2.53
C TRP A 653 22.36 25.18 3.25
N GLN A 654 22.56 24.67 4.46
CA GLN A 654 23.84 24.73 5.17
C GLN A 654 24.13 23.41 5.90
N PRO A 655 25.40 23.11 6.21
CA PRO A 655 25.75 21.91 6.96
C PRO A 655 25.06 21.85 8.34
N GLY A 656 24.78 20.63 8.79
CA GLY A 656 24.37 20.34 10.17
C GLY A 656 23.00 19.66 10.28
N THR A 657 22.85 18.90 11.37
CA THR A 657 21.62 18.26 11.83
C THR A 657 21.19 18.91 13.15
N PRO A 658 20.48 20.06 13.10
CA PRO A 658 19.98 20.69 14.32
C PRO A 658 19.03 19.76 15.07
N ASP A 659 18.85 20.00 16.39
CA ASP A 659 17.80 19.34 17.16
C ASP A 659 16.47 19.51 16.40
N PRO A 660 15.77 18.40 16.09
CA PRO A 660 14.50 18.44 15.39
C PRO A 660 13.52 19.42 16.03
N SER A 661 13.52 19.55 17.36
CA SER A 661 12.44 20.14 18.15
C SER A 661 11.11 19.49 17.75
N ALA A 662 10.66 18.47 18.48
CA ALA A 662 9.46 17.71 18.15
C ALA A 662 8.21 18.37 18.78
N PRO A 663 7.51 19.31 18.11
CA PRO A 663 6.27 19.85 18.62
C PRO A 663 5.24 18.73 18.79
N ARG A 664 4.41 18.84 19.83
CA ARG A 664 3.24 17.97 19.96
C ARG A 664 2.12 18.55 19.11
N LEU A 665 1.99 18.04 17.88
CA LEU A 665 0.93 18.43 16.97
C LEU A 665 -0.41 17.84 17.44
N PRO A 666 -1.54 18.54 17.25
CA PRO A 666 -2.86 17.93 17.36
C PRO A 666 -2.98 16.74 16.40
N ARG A 667 -3.65 15.69 16.86
CA ARG A 667 -3.91 14.47 16.11
C ARG A 667 -5.37 14.42 15.69
N ILE A 668 -5.60 14.03 14.43
CA ILE A 668 -6.92 13.76 13.85
C ILE A 668 -7.10 12.25 13.72
N ASP A 669 -8.22 11.73 14.19
CA ASP A 669 -8.67 10.36 13.97
C ASP A 669 -10.09 10.41 13.39
N VAL A 670 -10.28 9.84 12.20
CA VAL A 670 -11.59 9.60 11.58
C VAL A 670 -12.09 8.20 12.01
N ASP A 671 -13.38 8.10 12.26
CA ASP A 671 -14.08 6.84 12.59
C ASP A 671 -15.32 6.68 11.70
N THR A 672 -15.95 5.52 11.74
CA THR A 672 -17.17 5.22 10.99
C THR A 672 -18.40 5.28 11.90
N LEU A 673 -19.44 5.97 11.43
CA LEU A 673 -20.76 5.98 12.07
C LEU A 673 -21.74 5.17 11.23
N GLU A 674 -22.49 4.27 11.86
CA GLU A 674 -23.61 3.55 11.25
C GLU A 674 -24.94 4.16 11.72
N VAL A 675 -25.85 4.44 10.79
CA VAL A 675 -27.18 5.02 11.06
C VAL A 675 -28.26 4.35 10.21
N ARG A 676 -29.53 4.64 10.50
CA ARG A 676 -30.67 4.31 9.65
C ARG A 676 -31.21 5.58 8.99
N GLU A 677 -31.72 5.49 7.76
CA GLU A 677 -32.32 6.62 7.04
C GLU A 677 -33.63 7.08 7.70
N GLY A 678 -34.51 6.13 8.03
CA GLY A 678 -35.82 6.33 8.64
C GLY A 678 -36.89 6.80 7.64
N ASP A 679 -38.16 6.72 8.05
CA ASP A 679 -39.31 6.77 7.12
C ASP A 679 -39.63 8.13 6.46
N SER A 680 -39.04 9.25 6.91
CA SER A 680 -39.35 10.58 6.37
C SER A 680 -38.40 11.70 6.83
N GLY A 681 -38.26 12.71 5.96
CA GLY A 681 -37.59 13.97 6.25
C GLY A 681 -36.06 13.86 6.21
N ALA A 682 -35.38 15.00 6.23
CA ALA A 682 -33.92 15.03 6.20
C ALA A 682 -33.32 15.13 7.61
N LYS A 683 -32.34 14.27 7.92
CA LYS A 683 -31.52 14.33 9.14
C LYS A 683 -30.06 14.55 8.78
N THR A 684 -29.40 15.47 9.45
CA THR A 684 -27.96 15.66 9.30
C THR A 684 -27.21 14.84 10.36
N TYR A 685 -26.35 13.94 9.90
CA TYR A 685 -25.39 13.23 10.74
C TYR A 685 -23.99 13.82 10.58
N GLU A 686 -23.16 13.68 11.61
CA GLU A 686 -21.78 14.17 11.62
C GLU A 686 -20.84 12.97 11.58
N ILE A 687 -20.00 12.88 10.55
CA ILE A 687 -18.95 11.86 10.50
C ILE A 687 -18.02 12.06 11.71
N PRO A 688 -17.72 11.00 12.51
CA PRO A 688 -16.89 11.16 13.69
C PRO A 688 -15.45 11.51 13.32
N VAL A 689 -15.08 12.78 13.54
CA VAL A 689 -13.71 13.25 13.43
C VAL A 689 -13.25 13.75 14.79
N THR A 690 -12.39 12.99 15.45
CA THR A 690 -11.87 13.31 16.77
C THR A 690 -10.54 14.07 16.67
N VAL A 691 -10.40 15.11 17.50
CA VAL A 691 -9.18 15.91 17.65
C VAL A 691 -8.62 15.72 19.06
N THR A 692 -7.37 15.27 19.15
CA THR A 692 -6.63 15.19 20.41
C THR A 692 -5.39 16.08 20.39
N GLY A 693 -4.95 16.57 21.56
CA GLY A 693 -3.88 17.57 21.65
C GLY A 693 -4.40 19.01 21.74
N GLY A 694 -3.49 19.99 21.76
CA GLY A 694 -3.80 21.39 22.13
C GLY A 694 -3.36 22.46 21.13
N GLY A 695 -3.03 22.09 19.89
CA GLY A 695 -2.54 23.03 18.86
C GLY A 695 -3.57 23.40 17.80
N ASP A 696 -3.14 24.23 16.85
CA ASP A 696 -3.88 24.60 15.65
C ASP A 696 -3.26 23.98 14.39
N GLY A 697 -4.06 23.84 13.34
CA GLY A 697 -3.58 23.34 12.07
C GLY A 697 -4.65 23.28 10.98
N VAL A 698 -4.33 22.56 9.91
CA VAL A 698 -5.15 22.36 8.73
C VAL A 698 -5.05 20.91 8.31
N VAL A 699 -6.21 20.30 8.09
CA VAL A 699 -6.39 18.96 7.55
C VAL A 699 -7.16 19.07 6.25
N ARG A 700 -6.80 18.27 5.24
CA ARG A 700 -7.60 18.09 4.03
C ARG A 700 -8.51 16.88 4.20
N PHE A 701 -9.78 17.05 3.86
CA PHE A 701 -10.72 15.95 3.75
C PHE A 701 -11.02 15.64 2.30
N PHE A 702 -11.26 14.36 2.03
CA PHE A 702 -11.84 13.85 0.79
C PHE A 702 -13.09 13.07 1.19
N LEU A 703 -14.26 13.51 0.75
CA LEU A 703 -15.51 12.79 0.95
C LEU A 703 -15.94 12.19 -0.39
N PHE A 704 -16.14 10.88 -0.39
CA PHE A 704 -16.67 10.11 -1.50
C PHE A 704 -18.10 9.76 -1.18
N ASP A 705 -19.00 10.14 -2.08
CA ASP A 705 -20.39 9.73 -2.07
C ASP A 705 -20.52 8.58 -3.07
N GLU A 706 -20.69 7.37 -2.56
CA GLU A 706 -20.73 6.16 -3.39
C GLU A 706 -22.03 6.06 -4.20
N VAL A 707 -23.11 6.68 -3.71
CA VAL A 707 -24.42 6.71 -4.38
C VAL A 707 -24.40 7.69 -5.54
N ALA A 708 -24.01 8.93 -5.28
CA ALA A 708 -23.93 9.96 -6.32
C ALA A 708 -22.72 9.77 -7.26
N SER A 709 -21.81 8.85 -6.93
CA SER A 709 -20.51 8.69 -7.59
C SER A 709 -19.75 10.02 -7.68
N THR A 710 -19.83 10.82 -6.61
CA THR A 710 -19.18 12.13 -6.55
C THR A 710 -18.08 12.15 -5.49
N GLN A 711 -17.11 13.02 -5.73
CA GLN A 711 -16.03 13.27 -4.79
C GLN A 711 -15.89 14.77 -4.55
N ARG A 712 -15.75 15.15 -3.28
CA ARG A 712 -15.40 16.51 -2.88
C ARG A 712 -14.17 16.52 -1.99
N SER A 713 -13.32 17.54 -2.14
CA SER A 713 -12.20 17.78 -1.23
C SER A 713 -12.17 19.22 -0.74
N TRP A 714 -11.79 19.41 0.52
CA TRP A 714 -11.68 20.75 1.11
C TRP A 714 -10.66 20.78 2.25
N LEU A 715 -10.24 21.99 2.61
CA LEU A 715 -9.39 22.25 3.77
C LEU A 715 -10.23 22.61 4.99
N ALA A 716 -10.02 21.92 6.11
CA ALA A 716 -10.62 22.24 7.40
C ALA A 716 -9.54 22.74 8.37
N SER A 717 -9.86 23.79 9.12
CA SER A 717 -8.98 24.33 10.15
C SER A 717 -9.26 23.69 11.50
N VAL A 718 -8.21 23.34 12.22
CA VAL A 718 -8.22 22.87 13.60
C VAL A 718 -7.79 24.02 14.49
N ARG A 719 -8.60 24.34 15.50
CA ARG A 719 -8.32 25.42 16.47
C ARG A 719 -7.82 24.85 17.80
N PRO A 720 -7.05 25.61 18.59
CA PRO A 720 -6.62 25.17 19.91
C PRO A 720 -7.84 24.81 20.79
N GLY A 721 -7.79 23.63 21.41
CA GLY A 721 -8.87 23.12 22.27
C GLY A 721 -10.07 22.51 21.54
N GLN A 722 -10.10 22.58 20.20
CA GLN A 722 -11.11 21.89 19.38
C GLN A 722 -11.01 20.38 19.59
N ARG A 723 -12.16 19.72 19.78
CA ARG A 723 -12.25 18.27 20.05
C ARG A 723 -12.83 17.47 18.90
N THR A 724 -13.57 18.13 18.01
CA THR A 724 -14.17 17.51 16.83
C THR A 724 -14.06 18.44 15.64
N VAL A 725 -14.02 17.87 14.43
CA VAL A 725 -14.23 18.64 13.19
C VAL A 725 -15.59 18.24 12.62
N ARG A 726 -16.44 19.22 12.30
CA ARG A 726 -17.77 18.96 11.76
C ARG A 726 -17.66 18.58 10.28
N VAL A 727 -18.26 17.45 9.94
CA VAL A 727 -18.37 16.93 8.57
C VAL A 727 -19.81 16.43 8.43
N PRO A 728 -20.74 17.35 8.15
CA PRO A 728 -22.15 17.00 8.03
C PRO A 728 -22.42 16.25 6.73
N VAL A 729 -23.25 15.23 6.83
CA VAL A 729 -23.90 14.54 5.72
C VAL A 729 -25.39 14.57 5.98
N GLU A 730 -26.15 15.06 5.01
CA GLU A 730 -27.61 15.00 5.04
C GLU A 730 -28.04 13.63 4.54
N VAL A 731 -28.84 12.95 5.35
CA VAL A 731 -29.48 11.68 5.02
C VAL A 731 -30.97 11.97 4.90
N VAL A 732 -31.52 11.69 3.74
CA VAL A 732 -32.96 11.82 3.50
C VAL A 732 -33.57 10.47 3.86
N GLY A 733 -34.55 10.51 4.75
CA GLY A 733 -35.36 9.36 5.05
C GLY A 733 -36.62 9.35 4.18
N ASP A 734 -37.00 8.16 3.73
CA ASP A 734 -38.22 7.91 2.98
C ASP A 734 -38.75 6.50 3.29
N THR A 735 -39.74 6.03 2.54
CA THR A 735 -40.37 4.73 2.75
C THR A 735 -40.12 3.76 1.59
N VAL A 736 -39.05 3.98 0.85
CA VAL A 736 -38.76 3.35 -0.43
C VAL A 736 -37.40 2.68 -0.35
N TRP A 737 -37.39 1.38 -0.59
CA TRP A 737 -36.20 0.57 -0.42
C TRP A 737 -34.98 1.01 -1.27
N ASN A 738 -33.79 0.97 -0.65
CA ASN A 738 -32.48 1.22 -1.24
C ASN A 738 -31.38 0.30 -0.63
N TYR A 739 -30.19 0.27 -1.25
CA TYR A 739 -28.98 -0.35 -0.69
C TYR A 739 -28.41 0.49 0.45
N THR A 740 -27.51 -0.09 1.27
CA THR A 740 -26.78 0.68 2.28
C THR A 740 -25.92 1.76 1.61
N GLU A 741 -26.24 3.02 1.87
CA GLU A 741 -25.49 4.15 1.33
C GLU A 741 -24.21 4.39 2.12
N ARG A 742 -23.13 4.71 1.42
CA ARG A 742 -21.83 4.97 2.06
C ARG A 742 -21.25 6.31 1.65
N HIS A 743 -20.83 7.05 2.66
CA HIS A 743 -20.07 8.28 2.53
C HIS A 743 -18.71 8.11 3.19
N THR A 744 -17.70 7.77 2.39
CA THR A 744 -16.34 7.49 2.87
C THR A 744 -15.55 8.81 3.02
N LEU A 745 -14.95 9.02 4.20
CA LEU A 745 -14.15 10.20 4.52
C LEU A 745 -12.68 9.83 4.72
N LEU A 746 -11.79 10.44 3.92
CA LEU A 746 -10.36 10.36 4.11
C LEU A 746 -9.78 11.67 4.67
N ALA A 747 -8.78 11.58 5.54
CA ALA A 747 -8.09 12.71 6.14
C ALA A 747 -6.59 12.72 5.81
N LYS A 748 -6.07 13.88 5.41
CA LYS A 748 -4.64 14.10 5.13
C LYS A 748 -4.12 15.34 5.83
N ALA A 749 -2.97 15.23 6.48
CA ALA A 749 -2.33 16.36 7.16
C ALA A 749 -1.78 17.38 6.14
N GLU A 750 -2.10 18.66 6.34
CA GLU A 750 -1.61 19.76 5.49
C GLU A 750 -0.65 20.67 6.25
N ARG A 751 -1.03 21.06 7.48
CA ARG A 751 -0.21 21.94 8.32
C ARG A 751 -0.57 21.78 9.80
N GLY A 752 0.43 21.69 10.66
CA GLY A 752 0.26 21.78 12.13
C GLY A 752 -0.54 20.63 12.76
N VAL A 753 -0.84 19.56 12.04
CA VAL A 753 -1.58 18.38 12.54
C VAL A 753 -0.87 17.10 12.11
N VAL A 754 -1.16 16.00 12.80
CA VAL A 754 -0.90 14.63 12.32
C VAL A 754 -2.22 13.88 12.17
N VAL A 755 -2.28 12.92 11.27
CA VAL A 755 -3.46 12.06 11.08
C VAL A 755 -3.12 10.66 11.56
N GLY A 756 -3.92 10.17 12.50
CA GLY A 756 -3.89 8.83 13.04
C GLY A 756 -4.78 7.88 12.25
N GLY A 757 -6.06 7.80 12.63
CA GLY A 757 -7.12 7.22 11.80
C GLY A 757 -7.40 8.14 10.61
N TYR A 758 -7.03 7.71 9.41
CA TYR A 758 -7.15 8.50 8.19
C TYR A 758 -8.39 8.17 7.37
N HIS A 759 -9.12 7.12 7.74
CA HIS A 759 -10.24 6.54 7.02
C HIS A 759 -11.40 6.33 8.00
N GLY A 760 -12.62 6.51 7.51
CA GLY A 760 -13.88 6.25 8.20
C GLY A 760 -15.03 6.82 7.36
N GLY A 761 -16.17 7.15 7.96
CA GLY A 761 -17.29 7.67 7.18
C GLY A 761 -18.66 7.58 7.84
N LEU A 762 -19.69 7.60 7.01
CA LEU A 762 -21.07 7.31 7.37
C LEU A 762 -21.57 6.14 6.53
N ALA A 763 -22.12 5.12 7.18
CA ALA A 763 -22.89 4.06 6.53
C ALA A 763 -24.37 4.20 6.93
N VAL A 764 -25.22 4.40 5.95
CA VAL A 764 -26.67 4.60 6.10
C VAL A 764 -27.35 3.29 5.73
N ALA A 765 -27.79 2.54 6.73
CA ALA A 765 -28.50 1.29 6.51
C ALA A 765 -29.97 1.56 6.19
N ASN A 766 -30.45 0.97 5.10
CA ASN A 766 -31.86 0.96 4.73
C ASN A 766 -32.70 0.31 5.85
N ASP A 767 -33.79 0.96 6.25
CA ASP A 767 -34.78 0.40 7.19
C ASP A 767 -36.16 0.11 6.60
N ASP A 768 -36.30 0.34 5.29
CA ASP A 768 -37.53 0.06 4.55
C ASP A 768 -37.78 -1.40 4.20
N PRO A 769 -39.06 -1.79 4.01
CA PRO A 769 -39.43 -3.13 3.60
C PRO A 769 -38.75 -3.55 2.30
N ASP A 770 -38.33 -4.81 2.23
CA ASP A 770 -37.87 -5.42 0.99
C ASP A 770 -38.94 -5.24 -0.11
N PRO A 771 -38.57 -4.79 -1.32
CA PRO A 771 -39.51 -4.47 -2.39
C PRO A 771 -40.19 -5.72 -2.96
N GLY A 772 -39.77 -6.92 -2.55
CA GLY A 772 -40.36 -8.20 -2.91
C GLY A 772 -40.24 -8.46 -4.40
N VAL A 773 -39.21 -9.18 -4.81
CA VAL A 773 -39.04 -9.56 -6.22
C VAL A 773 -39.66 -10.93 -6.45
N SER A 774 -40.63 -10.99 -7.35
CA SER A 774 -41.28 -12.22 -7.80
C SER A 774 -41.09 -12.40 -9.31
N ILE A 775 -41.34 -13.62 -9.79
CA ILE A 775 -41.27 -13.95 -11.21
C ILE A 775 -42.61 -14.53 -11.67
N GLU A 776 -43.09 -14.12 -12.84
CA GLU A 776 -44.37 -14.61 -13.37
C GLU A 776 -44.33 -16.11 -13.68
N SER A 777 -43.22 -16.59 -14.24
CA SER A 777 -42.94 -18.02 -14.42
C SER A 777 -41.45 -18.28 -14.29
N SER A 778 -41.06 -19.18 -13.38
CA SER A 778 -39.67 -19.65 -13.24
C SER A 778 -39.26 -20.63 -14.33
N THR A 779 -40.22 -21.22 -15.06
CA THR A 779 -39.96 -22.15 -16.16
C THR A 779 -40.52 -21.61 -17.45
N VAL A 780 -39.69 -21.52 -18.48
CA VAL A 780 -40.08 -21.00 -19.80
C VAL A 780 -39.61 -21.94 -20.90
N ARG A 781 -40.25 -21.89 -22.06
CA ARG A 781 -39.91 -22.71 -23.22
C ARG A 781 -39.87 -21.84 -24.47
N ALA A 782 -38.93 -22.13 -25.37
CA ALA A 782 -38.80 -21.49 -26.67
C ALA A 782 -38.41 -22.53 -27.73
N THR A 783 -38.78 -22.28 -28.99
CA THR A 783 -38.19 -23.00 -30.13
C THR A 783 -36.85 -22.35 -30.50
N GLU A 784 -35.96 -23.07 -31.17
CA GLU A 784 -34.75 -22.48 -31.73
C GLU A 784 -35.02 -21.23 -32.58
N GLY A 785 -34.18 -20.21 -32.43
CA GLY A 785 -34.36 -18.89 -33.04
C GLY A 785 -35.34 -17.96 -32.32
N ALA A 786 -36.02 -18.42 -31.26
CA ALA A 786 -36.84 -17.58 -30.39
C ALA A 786 -36.11 -17.19 -29.09
N THR A 787 -36.73 -16.34 -28.26
CA THR A 787 -36.10 -15.81 -27.04
C THR A 787 -36.71 -16.45 -25.80
N LEU A 788 -35.88 -17.04 -24.94
CA LEU A 788 -36.27 -17.37 -23.58
C LEU A 788 -36.41 -16.06 -22.79
N SER A 789 -37.57 -15.84 -22.16
CA SER A 789 -37.87 -14.58 -21.45
C SER A 789 -38.49 -14.85 -20.09
N TRP A 790 -37.88 -14.29 -19.05
CA TRP A 790 -38.34 -14.34 -17.66
C TRP A 790 -38.73 -12.93 -17.21
N ARG A 791 -40.00 -12.78 -16.83
CA ARG A 791 -40.57 -11.51 -16.42
C ARG A 791 -40.60 -11.38 -14.90
N PHE A 792 -39.84 -10.42 -14.38
CA PHE A 792 -39.75 -10.09 -12.96
C PHE A 792 -40.77 -9.01 -12.60
N VAL A 793 -41.36 -9.13 -11.42
CA VAL A 793 -42.36 -8.20 -10.88
C VAL A 793 -41.98 -7.83 -9.46
N THR A 794 -41.91 -6.53 -9.19
CA THR A 794 -41.69 -5.99 -7.84
C THR A 794 -43.04 -5.73 -7.16
N SER A 795 -43.10 -5.95 -5.85
CA SER A 795 -44.31 -5.70 -5.06
C SER A 795 -44.46 -4.22 -4.65
N ALA A 796 -43.37 -3.45 -4.73
CA ALA A 796 -43.31 -2.03 -4.45
C ALA A 796 -42.28 -1.32 -5.36
N PRO A 797 -42.43 -0.01 -5.61
CA PRO A 797 -41.39 0.79 -6.25
C PRO A 797 -40.14 0.88 -5.36
N THR A 798 -38.99 1.13 -5.97
CA THR A 798 -37.68 1.32 -5.32
C THR A 798 -37.07 2.66 -5.70
N GLU A 799 -36.25 3.22 -4.82
CA GLU A 799 -35.59 4.52 -5.03
C GLU A 799 -34.50 4.39 -6.10
N VAL A 800 -33.77 3.28 -6.03
CA VAL A 800 -32.75 2.87 -7.00
C VAL A 800 -33.23 1.67 -7.79
N GLY A 801 -32.67 1.47 -8.98
CA GLY A 801 -33.03 0.31 -9.79
C GLY A 801 -32.54 -0.99 -9.14
N ILE A 802 -33.40 -2.01 -9.14
CA ILE A 802 -33.00 -3.35 -8.71
C ILE A 802 -32.19 -3.96 -9.84
N PHE A 803 -30.92 -4.20 -9.55
CA PHE A 803 -30.03 -4.91 -10.44
C PHE A 803 -29.77 -6.30 -9.90
N ALA A 804 -30.01 -7.34 -10.71
CA ALA A 804 -29.68 -8.71 -10.36
C ALA A 804 -29.00 -9.42 -11.54
N TYR A 805 -27.89 -10.11 -11.23
CA TYR A 805 -27.23 -11.01 -12.17
C TYR A 805 -27.78 -12.43 -11.98
N PHE A 806 -27.77 -13.20 -13.05
CA PHE A 806 -28.09 -14.62 -13.02
C PHE A 806 -26.94 -15.40 -13.65
N LEU A 807 -26.58 -16.52 -13.03
CA LEU A 807 -25.48 -17.36 -13.47
C LEU A 807 -26.00 -18.71 -13.96
N PRO A 808 -25.60 -19.20 -15.14
CA PRO A 808 -25.94 -20.53 -15.60
C PRO A 808 -25.26 -21.58 -14.71
N VAL A 809 -26.03 -22.58 -14.30
CA VAL A 809 -25.59 -23.76 -13.57
C VAL A 809 -25.95 -24.97 -14.40
N ALA A 810 -25.07 -25.97 -14.41
CA ALA A 810 -25.33 -27.20 -15.14
C ALA A 810 -26.64 -27.83 -14.64
N PRO A 811 -27.63 -28.08 -15.51
CA PRO A 811 -28.88 -28.73 -15.14
C PRO A 811 -28.61 -30.09 -14.49
N ALA A 812 -29.43 -30.46 -13.51
CA ALA A 812 -29.27 -31.75 -12.82
C ALA A 812 -29.45 -32.97 -13.73
N ASP A 813 -30.33 -32.86 -14.73
CA ASP A 813 -30.65 -33.87 -15.73
C ASP A 813 -30.92 -33.20 -17.09
N GLY A 814 -30.51 -33.84 -18.19
CA GLY A 814 -30.74 -33.36 -19.58
C GLY A 814 -29.50 -32.79 -20.27
N VAL A 815 -29.67 -32.27 -21.49
CA VAL A 815 -28.61 -31.61 -22.26
C VAL A 815 -28.67 -30.11 -21.97
N GLU A 816 -27.52 -29.51 -21.69
CA GLU A 816 -27.43 -28.08 -21.41
C GLU A 816 -27.27 -27.28 -22.71
N LEU A 817 -28.00 -26.17 -22.83
CA LEU A 817 -27.90 -25.20 -23.92
C LEU A 817 -26.44 -24.79 -24.15
N SER A 818 -26.00 -24.75 -25.40
CA SER A 818 -24.61 -24.42 -25.74
C SER A 818 -24.42 -22.96 -26.11
N THR A 819 -23.16 -22.53 -26.17
CA THR A 819 -22.76 -21.20 -26.64
C THR A 819 -23.09 -20.97 -28.10
N THR A 820 -23.18 -22.01 -28.92
CA THR A 820 -23.47 -21.90 -30.36
C THR A 820 -24.94 -21.67 -30.67
N ASP A 821 -25.82 -21.91 -29.71
CA ASP A 821 -27.27 -21.95 -29.91
C ASP A 821 -27.93 -20.68 -29.34
N VAL A 822 -27.10 -19.71 -28.91
CA VAL A 822 -27.48 -18.36 -28.49
C VAL A 822 -26.96 -17.31 -29.45
N ASP A 823 -27.63 -16.14 -29.49
CA ASP A 823 -27.21 -15.04 -30.36
C ASP A 823 -25.77 -14.61 -30.04
N PRO A 824 -24.87 -14.55 -31.04
CA PRO A 824 -23.46 -14.34 -30.82
C PRO A 824 -23.12 -12.93 -30.35
N ASP A 825 -23.87 -11.91 -30.75
CA ASP A 825 -23.66 -10.54 -30.32
C ASP A 825 -24.12 -10.36 -28.87
N TRP A 826 -25.27 -10.96 -28.51
CA TRP A 826 -25.77 -10.99 -27.15
C TRP A 826 -24.84 -11.78 -26.22
N TYR A 827 -24.38 -12.96 -26.64
CA TYR A 827 -23.46 -13.78 -25.85
C TYR A 827 -22.13 -13.04 -25.66
N ALA A 828 -21.57 -12.43 -26.71
CA ALA A 828 -20.37 -11.62 -26.58
C ALA A 828 -20.56 -10.42 -25.63
N GLN A 829 -21.75 -9.83 -25.56
CA GLN A 829 -22.06 -8.73 -24.63
C GLN A 829 -22.28 -9.17 -23.18
N ASN A 830 -22.80 -10.38 -22.95
CA ASN A 830 -23.16 -10.87 -21.61
C ASN A 830 -22.16 -11.89 -21.05
N ALA A 831 -21.28 -12.46 -21.87
CA ALA A 831 -20.23 -13.41 -21.50
C ALA A 831 -18.81 -12.91 -21.82
N TYR A 832 -18.68 -11.84 -22.61
CA TYR A 832 -17.38 -11.26 -23.02
C TYR A 832 -16.42 -12.26 -23.68
N ASP A 833 -16.98 -13.27 -24.35
CA ASP A 833 -16.29 -14.38 -24.99
C ASP A 833 -16.99 -14.70 -26.33
N PRO A 834 -16.30 -15.14 -27.40
CA PRO A 834 -16.97 -15.66 -28.58
C PRO A 834 -17.77 -16.93 -28.30
N VAL A 835 -18.81 -17.17 -29.09
CA VAL A 835 -19.63 -18.39 -29.04
C VAL A 835 -18.87 -19.66 -29.43
N GLU A 836 -17.74 -19.52 -30.12
CA GLU A 836 -16.90 -20.63 -30.58
C GLU A 836 -15.60 -20.75 -29.76
N PRO A 837 -15.12 -21.97 -29.45
CA PRO A 837 -15.78 -23.26 -29.70
C PRO A 837 -17.07 -23.46 -28.89
N SER A 838 -18.01 -24.24 -29.42
CA SER A 838 -19.24 -24.67 -28.72
C SER A 838 -18.96 -25.27 -27.32
N ARG A 839 -19.64 -24.75 -26.29
CA ARG A 839 -19.49 -25.13 -24.87
C ARG A 839 -20.84 -24.99 -24.13
N PRO A 840 -21.14 -25.81 -23.11
CA PRO A 840 -22.32 -25.59 -22.26
C PRO A 840 -22.28 -24.24 -21.54
N LEU A 841 -23.40 -23.53 -21.43
CA LEU A 841 -23.46 -22.18 -20.85
C LEU A 841 -22.93 -22.09 -19.41
N SER A 842 -23.13 -23.10 -18.56
CA SER A 842 -22.61 -23.19 -17.19
C SER A 842 -21.08 -23.23 -17.10
N GLN A 843 -20.41 -23.48 -18.22
CA GLN A 843 -18.96 -23.47 -18.34
C GLN A 843 -18.43 -22.14 -18.88
N THR A 844 -19.27 -21.10 -18.93
CA THR A 844 -18.96 -19.80 -19.52
C THR A 844 -19.06 -18.65 -18.51
N TRP A 845 -18.70 -17.45 -18.96
CA TRP A 845 -18.90 -16.19 -18.24
C TRP A 845 -20.28 -15.59 -18.41
N LEU A 846 -21.23 -16.33 -18.96
CA LEU A 846 -22.52 -15.76 -19.26
C LEU A 846 -23.22 -15.26 -17.98
N GLN A 847 -23.61 -13.98 -17.98
CA GLN A 847 -24.26 -13.31 -16.84
C GLN A 847 -25.44 -12.49 -17.37
N PRO A 848 -26.54 -13.15 -17.79
CA PRO A 848 -27.76 -12.42 -18.07
C PRO A 848 -28.15 -11.65 -16.82
N SER A 849 -28.51 -10.39 -17.00
CA SER A 849 -28.94 -9.53 -15.91
C SER A 849 -30.36 -9.08 -16.15
N VAL A 850 -31.07 -8.84 -15.05
CA VAL A 850 -32.28 -8.05 -15.05
C VAL A 850 -31.97 -6.73 -14.37
N PHE A 851 -32.38 -5.65 -15.03
CA PHE A 851 -32.45 -4.33 -14.43
C PHE A 851 -33.92 -3.94 -14.37
N ILE A 852 -34.44 -3.80 -13.15
CA ILE A 852 -35.75 -3.21 -12.90
C ILE A 852 -35.47 -1.74 -12.58
N PRO A 853 -35.82 -0.80 -13.48
CA PRO A 853 -35.55 0.62 -13.24
C PRO A 853 -36.24 1.12 -11.95
N PRO A 854 -35.75 2.22 -11.36
CA PRO A 854 -36.50 2.95 -10.33
C PRO A 854 -37.94 3.18 -10.77
N ASP A 855 -38.89 3.11 -9.83
CA ASP A 855 -40.33 3.27 -10.06
C ASP A 855 -40.99 2.28 -11.06
N ALA A 856 -40.24 1.35 -11.64
CA ALA A 856 -40.79 0.34 -12.53
C ALA A 856 -41.30 -0.88 -11.74
N ALA A 857 -42.46 -1.40 -12.15
CA ALA A 857 -43.04 -2.60 -11.54
C ALA A 857 -42.46 -3.90 -12.13
N THR A 858 -41.78 -3.83 -13.28
CA THR A 858 -41.34 -5.02 -14.00
C THR A 858 -39.99 -4.84 -14.68
N GLY A 859 -39.20 -5.91 -14.72
CA GLY A 859 -38.03 -6.06 -15.58
C GLY A 859 -38.08 -7.40 -16.30
N GLU A 860 -37.22 -7.56 -17.30
CA GLU A 860 -37.18 -8.77 -18.12
C GLU A 860 -35.73 -9.25 -18.23
N LEU A 861 -35.53 -10.55 -18.07
CA LEU A 861 -34.29 -11.23 -18.39
C LEU A 861 -34.53 -12.05 -19.64
N THR A 862 -33.66 -11.92 -20.64
CA THR A 862 -33.80 -12.62 -21.91
C THR A 862 -32.53 -13.37 -22.30
N ILE A 863 -32.71 -14.52 -22.94
CA ILE A 863 -31.67 -15.28 -23.65
C ILE A 863 -32.18 -15.52 -25.08
N PRO A 864 -31.74 -14.74 -26.08
CA PRO A 864 -32.05 -14.98 -27.48
C PRO A 864 -31.30 -16.20 -28.00
N THR A 865 -32.04 -17.17 -28.58
CA THR A 865 -31.48 -18.36 -29.22
C THR A 865 -31.33 -18.15 -30.74
N VAL A 866 -30.51 -18.97 -31.40
CA VAL A 866 -30.38 -18.98 -32.86
C VAL A 866 -30.89 -20.31 -33.42
N THR A 867 -31.28 -20.31 -34.71
CA THR A 867 -31.61 -21.55 -35.43
C THR A 867 -30.36 -22.09 -36.10
N ASP A 868 -30.14 -23.40 -36.02
CA ASP A 868 -29.08 -24.04 -36.78
C ASP A 868 -29.60 -25.16 -37.72
N SER A 869 -28.76 -26.14 -38.05
CA SER A 869 -29.11 -27.26 -38.95
C SER A 869 -28.84 -28.63 -38.34
N LEU A 870 -28.45 -28.65 -37.07
CA LEU A 870 -28.28 -29.84 -36.25
C LEU A 870 -29.65 -30.20 -35.70
N VAL A 871 -29.87 -31.50 -35.48
CA VAL A 871 -31.09 -31.97 -34.82
C VAL A 871 -30.69 -32.40 -33.43
N GLU A 872 -31.19 -31.68 -32.44
CA GLU A 872 -30.74 -31.76 -31.06
C GLU A 872 -31.90 -32.14 -30.12
N PRO A 873 -31.63 -32.83 -29.00
CA PRO A 873 -32.65 -33.05 -27.97
C PRO A 873 -33.01 -31.73 -27.27
N ASP A 874 -34.14 -31.68 -26.54
CA ASP A 874 -34.48 -30.54 -25.66
C ASP A 874 -33.26 -30.08 -24.85
N GLU A 875 -32.86 -28.83 -25.05
CA GLU A 875 -31.73 -28.22 -24.38
C GLU A 875 -32.20 -27.34 -23.22
N LEU A 876 -31.45 -27.35 -22.13
CA LEU A 876 -31.85 -26.78 -20.86
C LEU A 876 -30.90 -25.68 -20.43
N VAL A 877 -31.45 -24.61 -19.86
CA VAL A 877 -30.67 -23.61 -19.13
C VAL A 877 -31.24 -23.47 -17.73
N GLU A 878 -30.38 -23.55 -16.70
CA GLU A 878 -30.73 -23.31 -15.31
C GLU A 878 -29.96 -22.08 -14.81
N LEU A 879 -30.67 -21.04 -14.39
CA LEU A 879 -30.09 -19.76 -13.99
C LEU A 879 -30.32 -19.49 -12.51
N HIS A 880 -29.25 -19.24 -11.76
CA HIS A 880 -29.30 -18.98 -10.32
C HIS A 880 -29.15 -17.49 -10.03
N PRO A 881 -30.00 -16.90 -9.15
CA PRO A 881 -29.92 -15.48 -8.82
C PRO A 881 -28.65 -15.14 -8.04
N TYR A 882 -28.09 -13.97 -8.30
CA TYR A 882 -27.01 -13.35 -7.53
C TYR A 882 -27.53 -12.19 -6.68
N GLY A 883 -27.52 -12.36 -5.35
CA GLY A 883 -27.87 -11.30 -4.41
C GLY A 883 -26.67 -10.38 -4.10
N VAL A 884 -26.85 -9.07 -4.29
CA VAL A 884 -25.93 -8.03 -3.81
C VAL A 884 -26.11 -7.89 -2.28
N ALA A 885 -25.04 -7.58 -1.53
CA ALA A 885 -25.16 -7.40 -0.09
C ALA A 885 -26.14 -6.24 0.22
N GLY A 886 -27.13 -6.52 1.07
CA GLY A 886 -28.21 -5.55 1.33
C GLY A 886 -29.21 -5.39 0.19
N GLY A 887 -29.15 -6.21 -0.86
CA GLY A 887 -30.11 -6.28 -1.96
C GLY A 887 -31.41 -7.03 -1.61
N PRO A 888 -32.43 -6.97 -2.48
CA PRO A 888 -33.71 -7.60 -2.20
C PRO A 888 -33.63 -9.12 -2.33
N VAL A 889 -34.53 -9.83 -1.67
CA VAL A 889 -34.63 -11.29 -1.81
C VAL A 889 -35.11 -11.62 -3.23
N LEU A 890 -34.30 -12.38 -3.97
CA LEU A 890 -34.59 -12.82 -5.33
C LEU A 890 -35.22 -14.24 -5.32
N PRO A 891 -36.07 -14.58 -6.30
CA PRO A 891 -36.68 -15.91 -6.42
C PRO A 891 -35.64 -16.99 -6.74
N GLU A 892 -35.83 -18.20 -6.20
CA GLU A 892 -34.86 -19.30 -6.34
C GLU A 892 -35.04 -20.04 -7.68
N VAL A 893 -34.03 -19.88 -8.56
CA VAL A 893 -33.76 -20.62 -9.81
C VAL A 893 -34.75 -20.38 -10.97
N LEU A 894 -34.21 -20.01 -12.13
CA LEU A 894 -34.92 -19.94 -13.40
C LEU A 894 -34.54 -21.14 -14.28
N THR A 895 -35.49 -21.65 -15.04
CA THR A 895 -35.30 -22.77 -15.96
C THR A 895 -35.85 -22.42 -17.33
N GLY A 896 -35.11 -22.76 -18.38
CA GLY A 896 -35.50 -22.57 -19.77
C GLY A 896 -35.32 -23.87 -20.54
N VAL A 897 -36.22 -24.16 -21.47
CA VAL A 897 -36.09 -25.28 -22.40
C VAL A 897 -36.13 -24.74 -23.83
N VAL A 898 -35.14 -25.10 -24.64
CA VAL A 898 -35.09 -24.84 -26.08
C VAL A 898 -35.41 -26.14 -26.81
N THR A 899 -36.33 -26.09 -27.75
CA THR A 899 -36.72 -27.24 -28.56
C THR A 899 -36.42 -26.98 -30.04
N ASP A 900 -35.84 -27.97 -30.71
CA ASP A 900 -35.76 -28.02 -32.16
C ASP A 900 -37.17 -28.24 -32.76
N ASP A 901 -37.45 -27.67 -33.93
CA ASP A 901 -38.80 -27.56 -34.53
C ASP A 901 -39.08 -28.62 -35.62
#